data_AF-A0A093RTI2-F1
#
_entry.id   AF-A0A093RTI2-F1
#
_cell.length_a   1.000
_cell.length_b   1.000
_cell.length_c   1.000
_cell.angle_alpha   90.00
_cell.angle_beta   90.00
_cell.angle_gamma   90.00
#
_symmetry.space_group_name_H-M   'P 1'
#
loop_
_entity.id
_entity.type
_entity.pdbx_description
1 polymer ?
#
loop_
_entity_poly.entity_id
_entity_poly.type
_entity_poly.pdbx_seq_one_letter_code
_entity_poly.pdbx_strand_id
1 'polypeptide(L)'
;MNLMPTELPVITRQITPPLLEVWHWHRLCDLQTQIGWQDASIDCLFADLSLGSWRGHWLAHQLAAQLGIPSPTKVQPELYSSASLQGGDAETIRLLIDNESEGDQNFITAYQFARRLIAAFTQQQRKFILVVAPVADQLWGSENLQLLRLLANAAPSYGFRLGLLLRSDASLPELEDFQFKINNKPVSKLNQKDGFALKRPEFSIPGILSANWLQPDLEQPAEMVQLADGNLLLSPNLRPSTSIEPSCLPSLPDELNVVFALEQQPQDIEFLQQQAGIRFAEGGYELAYLILEQIEQSPLSVLQKALIEAQKQKIAIALMDFSRAAAGALPDISLPDDVQASLYQSKAWGLVMTGQPAQAEPYFAKARQLLDPQHDPRLYLYLLNISALNQLRLGDSEAALAIEKSIEQQLALLQTPDWHLTYINCLNLARIYKKQRNFSKAEHYYRQGFSVNEQLRNESDLLYMNFCLAQLEALQERHQQALFYWLRTAVHWLSNPLPEALAPRVVQAILNRPLSNKESSPEQISACILQSLRQCSQQLGLEVHSADRCIAFGRINDTGQAQQCIGVPGLSLLISREYTVPLPFDGDTCRQLNQWVLGLLQLLLPQLELDGICSVLTDQQYGVELPATARETLWSCLKWQVPELIFAGQHYDVPVEDNSATAITSSQRQLSHNALFNSFRVVHSKAISYVQNGPQGWQVVFKRYRPALKLSSRQQALLHYVQEERSLDQLCQFLQIAPEECLHRLHQLTEQRLIQVY
;
A
#
# COMPACT_ATOMS: atom_id res chain seq x y z
N MET A 1 14.80 -25.13 6.39
CA MET A 1 13.71 -24.14 6.33
C MET A 1 13.16 -24.02 7.74
N ASN A 2 13.61 -23.04 8.51
CA ASN A 2 13.02 -22.77 9.82
C ASN A 2 11.63 -22.18 9.57
N LEU A 3 10.61 -22.87 10.09
CA LEU A 3 9.23 -22.42 10.04
C LEU A 3 9.18 -21.07 10.75
N MET A 4 8.86 -20.01 10.00
CA MET A 4 8.50 -18.72 10.56
C MET A 4 7.36 -18.93 11.58
N PRO A 5 7.30 -18.14 12.67
CA PRO A 5 6.17 -18.21 13.58
C PRO A 5 4.85 -18.03 12.83
N THR A 6 3.81 -18.76 13.25
CA THR A 6 2.47 -18.74 12.65
C THR A 6 1.84 -17.35 12.70
N GLU A 7 2.19 -16.53 13.69
CA GLU A 7 1.80 -15.12 13.78
C GLU A 7 3.02 -14.20 13.77
N LEU A 8 2.99 -13.21 12.88
CA LEU A 8 4.01 -12.17 12.81
C LEU A 8 3.71 -11.05 13.82
N PRO A 9 4.75 -10.48 14.47
CA PRO A 9 4.59 -9.42 15.47
C PRO A 9 3.82 -8.22 14.93
N VAL A 10 3.04 -7.53 15.77
CA VAL A 10 2.39 -6.26 15.41
C VAL A 10 3.24 -5.09 15.91
N ILE A 11 3.43 -4.10 15.04
CA ILE A 11 4.17 -2.88 15.39
C ILE A 11 3.12 -1.79 15.61
N THR A 12 2.97 -1.33 16.86
CA THR A 12 2.14 -0.17 17.18
C THR A 12 2.95 1.09 16.87
N ARG A 13 2.42 1.96 16.00
CA ARG A 13 3.06 3.22 15.63
C ARG A 13 2.53 4.34 16.51
N GLN A 14 3.37 5.33 16.78
CA GLN A 14 3.04 6.46 17.64
C GLN A 14 3.22 7.78 16.89
N ILE A 15 2.50 8.82 17.33
CA ILE A 15 2.72 10.19 16.86
C ILE A 15 4.09 10.70 17.28
N THR A 16 4.51 10.35 18.49
CA THR A 16 5.78 10.83 19.05
C THR A 16 6.95 10.25 18.25
N PRO A 17 7.89 11.09 17.77
CA PRO A 17 9.11 10.63 17.12
C PRO A 17 9.85 9.58 17.97
N PRO A 18 10.15 8.38 17.44
CA PRO A 18 10.82 7.35 18.22
C PRO A 18 12.28 7.74 18.52
N LEU A 19 12.80 7.18 19.60
CA LEU A 19 14.18 7.42 20.05
C LEU A 19 15.16 6.50 19.30
N LEU A 20 16.20 7.10 18.71
CA LEU A 20 17.35 6.40 18.14
C LEU A 20 18.60 6.66 18.98
N GLU A 21 19.32 5.59 19.29
CA GLU A 21 20.63 5.69 19.89
C GLU A 21 21.68 6.02 18.82
N VAL A 22 22.60 6.94 19.12
CA VAL A 22 23.60 7.41 18.15
C VAL A 22 25.01 7.24 18.71
N TRP A 23 25.89 6.68 17.89
CA TRP A 23 27.33 6.55 18.16
C TRP A 23 28.16 7.05 16.99
N HIS A 24 29.13 7.90 17.28
CA HIS A 24 30.24 8.23 16.40
C HIS A 24 31.24 7.07 16.42
N TRP A 25 31.53 6.49 15.27
CA TRP A 25 32.49 5.40 15.13
C TRP A 25 33.90 5.99 15.15
N HIS A 26 34.63 5.88 16.26
CA HIS A 26 36.04 6.33 16.33
C HIS A 26 37.01 5.22 15.97
N ARG A 27 36.93 4.12 16.73
CA ARG A 27 37.64 2.86 16.51
C ARG A 27 36.70 1.71 16.82
N LEU A 28 36.84 0.59 16.13
CA LEU A 28 35.97 -0.57 16.30
C LEU A 28 35.99 -1.10 17.74
N CYS A 29 37.16 -1.20 18.38
CA CYS A 29 37.27 -1.69 19.75
C CYS A 29 36.51 -0.82 20.78
N ASP A 30 36.53 0.50 20.58
CA ASP A 30 35.84 1.45 21.44
C ASP A 30 34.33 1.36 21.22
N LEU A 31 33.91 1.25 19.96
CA LEU A 31 32.50 1.11 19.59
C LEU A 31 31.91 -0.20 20.15
N GLN A 32 32.62 -1.31 19.99
CA GLN A 32 32.25 -2.61 20.55
C GLN A 32 32.06 -2.53 22.06
N THR A 33 33.00 -1.87 22.77
CA THR A 33 32.92 -1.71 24.23
C THR A 33 31.74 -0.82 24.64
N GLN A 34 31.48 0.27 23.90
CA GLN A 34 30.39 1.20 24.19
C GLN A 34 29.01 0.60 23.96
N ILE A 35 28.84 -0.19 22.90
CA ILE A 35 27.56 -0.83 22.57
C ILE A 35 27.36 -2.09 23.41
N GLY A 36 28.45 -2.82 23.67
CA GLY A 36 28.48 -3.99 24.54
C GLY A 36 28.18 -5.31 23.82
N TRP A 37 28.45 -5.41 22.51
CA TRP A 37 28.38 -6.71 21.82
C TRP A 37 29.65 -7.54 22.05
N GLN A 38 29.51 -8.85 22.14
CA GLN A 38 30.64 -9.78 22.29
C GLN A 38 31.13 -10.25 20.94
N ASP A 39 30.20 -10.64 20.07
CA ASP A 39 30.47 -11.09 18.71
C ASP A 39 29.48 -10.41 17.77
N ALA A 40 29.98 -9.54 16.89
CA ALA A 40 29.15 -8.80 15.95
C ALA A 40 28.37 -9.74 15.00
N SER A 41 28.93 -10.89 14.65
CA SER A 41 28.30 -11.87 13.76
C SER A 41 27.17 -12.64 14.44
N ILE A 42 27.05 -12.57 15.76
CA ILE A 42 26.02 -13.24 16.58
C ILE A 42 25.06 -12.21 17.21
N ASP A 43 25.56 -11.14 17.79
CA ASP A 43 24.76 -10.19 18.56
C ASP A 43 24.08 -9.12 17.70
N CYS A 44 24.61 -8.85 16.50
CA CYS A 44 24.26 -7.66 15.73
C CYS A 44 23.74 -7.99 14.32
N LEU A 45 22.89 -7.11 13.79
CA LEU A 45 22.66 -6.92 12.37
C LEU A 45 23.12 -5.54 11.95
N PHE A 46 23.72 -5.45 10.77
CA PHE A 46 24.20 -4.19 10.24
C PHE A 46 23.54 -3.80 8.93
N ALA A 47 23.45 -2.50 8.67
CA ALA A 47 23.25 -1.98 7.34
C ALA A 47 24.15 -0.77 7.15
N ASP A 48 24.59 -0.56 5.92
CA ASP A 48 25.53 0.48 5.56
C ASP A 48 24.99 1.34 4.43
N LEU A 49 24.68 2.59 4.77
CA LEU A 49 24.27 3.65 3.86
C LEU A 49 25.33 4.76 3.77
N SER A 50 26.56 4.53 4.25
CA SER A 50 27.61 5.55 4.33
C SER A 50 27.88 6.25 2.99
N LEU A 51 27.78 5.51 1.88
CA LEU A 51 27.90 6.00 0.49
C LEU A 51 26.54 6.09 -0.23
N GLY A 52 25.46 6.27 0.52
CA GLY A 52 24.09 6.33 0.02
C GLY A 52 23.44 4.97 -0.21
N SER A 53 22.13 5.01 -0.49
CA SER A 53 21.35 3.85 -0.94
C SER A 53 21.30 3.80 -2.47
N TRP A 54 21.60 2.64 -3.04
CA TRP A 54 21.67 2.42 -4.50
C TRP A 54 20.66 1.37 -5.01
N ARG A 55 19.62 1.11 -4.21
CA ARG A 55 18.46 0.25 -4.51
C ARG A 55 17.29 0.65 -3.62
N GLY A 56 16.05 0.41 -4.06
CA GLY A 56 14.90 0.59 -3.19
C GLY A 56 14.91 -0.40 -2.03
N HIS A 57 14.58 0.04 -0.81
CA HIS A 57 14.62 -0.75 0.42
C HIS A 57 16.01 -1.32 0.72
N TRP A 58 17.07 -0.57 0.43
CA TRP A 58 18.48 -0.92 0.69
C TRP A 58 18.73 -1.50 2.08
N LEU A 59 18.19 -0.83 3.11
CA LEU A 59 18.27 -1.25 4.51
C LEU A 59 17.67 -2.65 4.70
N ALA A 60 16.50 -2.89 4.11
CA ALA A 60 15.81 -4.16 4.22
C ALA A 60 16.60 -5.30 3.56
N HIS A 61 17.15 -5.08 2.37
CA HIS A 61 17.93 -6.09 1.64
C HIS A 61 19.17 -6.55 2.43
N GLN A 62 19.90 -5.60 3.03
CA GLN A 62 21.10 -5.91 3.80
C GLN A 62 20.79 -6.65 5.11
N LEU A 63 19.72 -6.25 5.81
CA LEU A 63 19.28 -6.95 7.02
C LEU A 63 18.70 -8.35 6.69
N ALA A 64 18.01 -8.49 5.55
CA ALA A 64 17.44 -9.75 5.10
C ALA A 64 18.52 -10.80 4.82
N ALA A 65 19.59 -10.39 4.15
CA ALA A 65 20.71 -11.26 3.80
C ALA A 65 21.35 -11.90 5.06
N GLN A 66 21.61 -11.10 6.09
CA GLN A 66 22.21 -11.57 7.35
C GLN A 66 21.31 -12.53 8.16
N LEU A 67 19.98 -12.40 8.03
CA LEU A 67 19.03 -13.31 8.68
C LEU A 67 18.63 -14.52 7.83
N GLY A 68 18.99 -14.54 6.54
CA GLY A 68 18.56 -15.58 5.60
C GLY A 68 17.05 -15.55 5.33
N ILE A 69 16.43 -14.37 5.37
CA ILE A 69 14.99 -14.20 5.08
C ILE A 69 14.78 -13.64 3.66
N PRO A 70 13.60 -13.85 3.04
CA PRO A 70 13.33 -13.29 1.72
C PRO A 70 13.44 -11.77 1.70
N SER A 71 14.15 -11.26 0.71
CA SER A 71 14.24 -9.82 0.43
C SER A 71 12.87 -9.21 0.05
N PRO A 72 12.70 -7.89 0.19
CA PRO A 72 11.55 -7.18 -0.37
C PRO A 72 11.40 -7.43 -1.87
N THR A 73 10.16 -7.37 -2.35
CA THR A 73 9.81 -7.44 -3.77
C THR A 73 9.60 -6.03 -4.32
N LYS A 74 9.59 -5.91 -5.66
CA LYS A 74 9.21 -4.67 -6.34
C LYS A 74 7.81 -4.23 -5.92
N VAL A 75 7.64 -2.92 -5.73
CA VAL A 75 6.41 -2.26 -5.27
C VAL A 75 5.64 -1.57 -6.41
N GLN A 76 6.31 -1.34 -7.55
CA GLN A 76 5.74 -0.72 -8.75
C GLN A 76 6.16 -1.49 -10.01
N PRO A 77 5.42 -1.35 -11.13
CA PRO A 77 5.93 -1.78 -12.43
C PRO A 77 7.14 -0.95 -12.86
N GLU A 78 7.98 -1.51 -13.72
CA GLU A 78 9.12 -0.81 -14.29
C GLU A 78 8.69 0.27 -15.29
N LEU A 79 9.24 1.48 -15.14
CA LEU A 79 8.93 2.64 -16.00
C LEU A 79 9.84 2.75 -17.24
N TYR A 80 10.64 1.73 -17.52
CA TYR A 80 11.47 1.62 -18.71
C TYR A 80 11.68 0.14 -19.05
N SER A 81 11.08 -0.31 -20.13
CA SER A 81 11.48 -1.54 -20.80
C SER A 81 11.59 -1.21 -22.28
N SER A 82 12.49 -1.85 -23.03
CA SER A 82 12.54 -1.70 -24.49
C SER A 82 11.18 -1.97 -25.19
N ALA A 83 10.22 -2.60 -24.48
CA ALA A 83 8.83 -2.77 -24.87
C ALA A 83 7.93 -1.52 -24.73
N SER A 84 8.34 -0.46 -24.01
CA SER A 84 7.55 0.80 -23.89
C SER A 84 7.49 1.59 -25.20
N LEU A 85 8.38 1.31 -26.16
CA LEU A 85 8.31 1.82 -27.53
C LEU A 85 7.34 1.01 -28.44
N GLN A 86 6.71 -0.05 -27.91
CA GLN A 86 5.83 -0.97 -28.66
C GLN A 86 4.43 -1.13 -28.02
N GLY A 87 3.90 -0.10 -27.34
CA GLY A 87 2.50 -0.08 -26.89
C GLY A 87 2.22 -0.64 -25.48
N GLY A 88 3.23 -0.75 -24.61
CA GLY A 88 3.06 -1.19 -23.21
C GLY A 88 2.62 -0.11 -22.21
N ASP A 89 2.61 1.16 -22.61
CA ASP A 89 2.42 2.29 -21.69
C ASP A 89 1.04 2.31 -21.00
N ALA A 90 -0.02 1.95 -21.71
CA ALA A 90 -1.37 1.96 -21.14
C ALA A 90 -1.58 0.88 -20.06
N GLU A 91 -0.90 -0.26 -20.16
CA GLU A 91 -0.95 -1.31 -19.14
C GLU A 91 -0.12 -0.93 -17.90
N THR A 92 1.03 -0.29 -18.10
CA THR A 92 1.81 0.28 -17.00
C THR A 92 1.01 1.35 -16.24
N ILE A 93 0.32 2.26 -16.94
CA ILE A 93 -0.56 3.26 -16.32
C ILE A 93 -1.66 2.57 -15.50
N ARG A 94 -2.29 1.52 -16.05
CA ARG A 94 -3.31 0.73 -15.33
C ARG A 94 -2.76 0.18 -14.01
N LEU A 95 -1.60 -0.47 -14.05
CA LEU A 95 -0.95 -1.06 -12.87
C LEU A 95 -0.59 0.01 -11.82
N LEU A 96 -0.05 1.15 -12.25
CA LEU A 96 0.28 2.26 -11.35
C LEU A 96 -0.96 2.79 -10.62
N ILE A 97 -2.08 2.96 -11.32
CA ILE A 97 -3.34 3.44 -10.70
C ILE A 97 -3.94 2.38 -9.76
N ASP A 98 -3.86 1.10 -10.11
CA ASP A 98 -4.30 0.02 -9.22
C ASP A 98 -3.42 -0.01 -7.95
N ASN A 99 -2.09 0.06 -8.07
CA ASN A 99 -1.16 0.13 -6.94
C ASN A 99 -1.41 1.36 -6.06
N GLU A 100 -1.67 2.53 -6.67
CA GLU A 100 -2.05 3.77 -5.96
C GLU A 100 -3.34 3.58 -5.16
N SER A 101 -4.32 2.85 -5.72
CA SER A 101 -5.61 2.56 -5.08
C SER A 101 -5.46 1.59 -3.91
N GLU A 102 -4.45 0.72 -3.93
CA GLU A 102 -4.13 -0.23 -2.84
C GLU A 102 -3.43 0.43 -1.66
N GLY A 103 -2.80 1.60 -1.85
CA GLY A 103 -2.16 2.36 -0.78
C GLY A 103 -0.71 2.72 -1.06
N ASP A 104 -0.02 3.27 -0.05
CA ASP A 104 1.43 3.48 -0.11
C ASP A 104 2.16 2.12 -0.05
N GLN A 105 2.54 1.62 -1.22
CA GLN A 105 3.24 0.34 -1.36
C GLN A 105 4.61 0.31 -0.68
N ASN A 106 5.30 1.45 -0.56
CA ASN A 106 6.56 1.51 0.16
C ASN A 106 6.34 1.26 1.66
N PHE A 107 5.37 1.94 2.25
CA PHE A 107 5.04 1.75 3.66
C PHE A 107 4.54 0.33 3.93
N ILE A 108 3.64 -0.20 3.09
CA ILE A 108 3.12 -1.57 3.22
C ILE A 108 4.27 -2.59 3.18
N THR A 109 5.19 -2.44 2.23
CA THR A 109 6.34 -3.34 2.07
C THR A 109 7.31 -3.24 3.24
N ALA A 110 7.64 -2.02 3.68
CA ALA A 110 8.49 -1.77 4.85
C ALA A 110 7.88 -2.36 6.12
N TYR A 111 6.57 -2.21 6.34
CA TYR A 111 5.84 -2.79 7.47
C TYR A 111 5.87 -4.31 7.46
N GLN A 112 5.52 -4.94 6.33
CA GLN A 112 5.55 -6.40 6.20
C GLN A 112 6.98 -6.96 6.37
N PHE A 113 7.99 -6.24 5.88
CA PHE A 113 9.38 -6.60 6.09
C PHE A 113 9.78 -6.48 7.56
N ALA A 114 9.50 -5.36 8.22
CA ALA A 114 9.81 -5.13 9.63
C ALA A 114 9.24 -6.25 10.52
N ARG A 115 8.00 -6.68 10.27
CA ARG A 115 7.37 -7.79 11.01
C ARG A 115 8.14 -9.11 10.86
N ARG A 116 8.51 -9.47 9.63
CA ARG A 116 9.31 -10.68 9.35
C ARG A 116 10.71 -10.58 9.93
N LEU A 117 11.33 -9.40 9.84
CA LEU A 117 12.63 -9.11 10.42
C LEU A 117 12.60 -9.33 11.93
N ILE A 118 11.66 -8.71 12.65
CA ILE A 118 11.53 -8.84 14.11
C ILE A 118 11.29 -10.29 14.51
N ALA A 119 10.42 -11.00 13.81
CA ALA A 119 10.15 -12.42 14.07
C ALA A 119 11.44 -13.26 13.99
N ALA A 120 12.20 -13.12 12.89
CA ALA A 120 13.45 -13.84 12.69
C ALA A 120 14.57 -13.38 13.65
N PHE A 121 14.65 -12.08 13.92
CA PHE A 121 15.61 -11.46 14.84
C PHE A 121 15.46 -12.01 16.25
N THR A 122 14.22 -12.04 16.77
CA THR A 122 13.90 -12.59 18.09
C THR A 122 14.15 -14.09 18.15
N GLN A 123 13.82 -14.83 17.09
CA GLN A 123 14.09 -16.27 17.00
C GLN A 123 15.59 -16.58 17.06
N GLN A 124 16.42 -15.75 16.44
CA GLN A 124 17.88 -15.89 16.46
C GLN A 124 18.54 -15.24 17.70
N GLN A 125 17.75 -14.71 18.64
CA GLN A 125 18.23 -14.09 19.88
C GLN A 125 19.30 -12.99 19.67
N ARG A 126 19.17 -12.26 18.56
CA ARG A 126 20.01 -11.09 18.26
C ARG A 126 19.69 -9.96 19.25
N LYS A 127 20.61 -9.01 19.45
CA LYS A 127 20.48 -7.93 20.44
C LYS A 127 20.45 -6.53 19.83
N PHE A 128 21.18 -6.31 18.75
CA PHE A 128 21.37 -4.99 18.15
C PHE A 128 21.03 -4.98 16.67
N ILE A 129 20.37 -3.91 16.22
CA ILE A 129 20.30 -3.52 14.81
C ILE A 129 21.03 -2.19 14.69
N LEU A 130 22.03 -2.13 13.81
CA LEU A 130 22.94 -0.98 13.70
C LEU A 130 23.00 -0.52 12.25
N VAL A 131 22.71 0.76 12.03
CA VAL A 131 22.65 1.34 10.69
C VAL A 131 23.71 2.42 10.58
N VAL A 132 24.66 2.25 9.65
CA VAL A 132 25.63 3.29 9.33
C VAL A 132 24.93 4.37 8.51
N ALA A 133 24.90 5.59 9.05
CA ALA A 133 24.25 6.72 8.42
C ALA A 133 25.01 7.18 7.16
N PRO A 134 24.30 7.74 6.16
CA PRO A 134 24.93 8.42 5.04
C PRO A 134 25.89 9.52 5.48
N VAL A 135 26.99 9.62 4.76
CA VAL A 135 28.00 10.66 4.96
C VAL A 135 27.70 11.83 4.04
N ALA A 136 27.81 13.06 4.56
CA ALA A 136 27.51 14.27 3.80
C ALA A 136 26.09 14.25 3.19
N ASP A 137 25.92 14.69 1.94
CA ASP A 137 24.62 14.85 1.27
C ASP A 137 24.13 13.58 0.57
N GLN A 138 24.62 12.40 0.98
CA GLN A 138 24.23 11.12 0.40
C GLN A 138 22.78 10.74 0.77
N LEU A 139 22.11 10.01 -0.13
CA LEU A 139 20.68 9.69 0.01
C LEU A 139 20.40 8.66 1.10
N TRP A 140 19.44 8.97 1.97
CA TRP A 140 18.81 7.98 2.87
C TRP A 140 17.83 7.07 2.12
N GLY A 141 17.00 7.65 1.23
CA GLY A 141 15.83 6.99 0.66
C GLY A 141 14.65 6.95 1.65
N SER A 142 13.51 7.50 1.25
CA SER A 142 12.32 7.60 2.11
C SER A 142 11.82 6.23 2.59
N GLU A 143 11.93 5.20 1.76
CA GLU A 143 11.54 3.84 2.10
C GLU A 143 12.45 3.21 3.18
N ASN A 144 13.73 3.58 3.20
CA ASN A 144 14.66 3.15 4.25
C ASN A 144 14.36 3.87 5.58
N LEU A 145 13.99 5.17 5.52
CA LEU A 145 13.57 5.93 6.69
C LEU A 145 12.26 5.39 7.29
N GLN A 146 11.30 5.00 6.45
CA GLN A 146 10.06 4.34 6.90
C GLN A 146 10.37 3.03 7.64
N LEU A 147 11.22 2.17 7.09
CA LEU A 147 11.65 0.94 7.78
C LEU A 147 12.37 1.26 9.10
N LEU A 148 13.30 2.21 9.09
CA LEU A 148 14.02 2.62 10.30
C LEU A 148 13.06 3.09 11.41
N ARG A 149 12.04 3.88 11.04
CA ARG A 149 11.00 4.35 11.97
C ARG A 149 10.17 3.19 12.52
N LEU A 150 9.80 2.23 11.68
CA LEU A 150 9.07 1.03 12.11
C LEU A 150 9.89 0.19 13.10
N LEU A 151 11.18 -0.01 12.84
CA LEU A 151 12.07 -0.72 13.75
C LEU A 151 12.28 0.05 15.06
N ALA A 152 12.37 1.38 15.02
CA ALA A 152 12.52 2.22 16.20
C ALA A 152 11.28 2.16 17.11
N ASN A 153 10.08 2.16 16.52
CA ASN A 153 8.84 1.96 17.27
C ASN A 153 8.73 0.54 17.86
N ALA A 154 9.26 -0.48 17.17
CA ALA A 154 9.21 -1.86 17.62
C ALA A 154 10.22 -2.17 18.74
N ALA A 155 11.40 -1.52 18.73
CA ALA A 155 12.51 -1.82 19.62
C ALA A 155 12.14 -1.93 21.12
N PRO A 156 11.36 -1.00 21.72
CA PRO A 156 10.97 -1.09 23.13
C PRO A 156 10.11 -2.32 23.45
N SER A 157 9.17 -2.67 22.56
CA SER A 157 8.21 -3.75 22.77
C SER A 157 8.80 -5.14 22.56
N TYR A 158 9.84 -5.25 21.72
CA TYR A 158 10.46 -6.52 21.36
C TYR A 158 11.88 -6.69 21.96
N GLY A 159 12.32 -5.76 22.80
CA GLY A 159 13.49 -5.93 23.66
C GLY A 159 14.85 -5.90 22.94
N PHE A 160 14.95 -5.20 21.81
CA PHE A 160 16.21 -5.02 21.08
C PHE A 160 16.62 -3.55 21.04
N ARG A 161 17.91 -3.27 20.74
CA ARG A 161 18.42 -1.91 20.60
C ARG A 161 18.64 -1.58 19.13
N LEU A 162 18.13 -0.42 18.71
CA LEU A 162 18.35 0.13 17.38
C LEU A 162 19.29 1.33 17.46
N GLY A 163 20.31 1.34 16.60
CA GLY A 163 21.38 2.32 16.64
C GLY A 163 21.75 2.90 15.29
N LEU A 164 22.12 4.19 15.29
CA LEU A 164 22.80 4.85 14.19
C LEU A 164 24.30 4.96 14.47
N LEU A 165 25.10 4.56 13.49
CA LEU A 165 26.55 4.70 13.48
C LEU A 165 26.94 5.84 12.55
N LEU A 166 27.54 6.88 13.10
CA LEU A 166 28.02 8.04 12.35
C LEU A 166 29.52 7.94 12.10
N ARG A 167 30.00 8.60 11.06
CA ARG A 167 31.44 8.88 10.90
C ARG A 167 31.95 9.67 12.11
N SER A 168 33.20 9.47 12.49
CA SER A 168 33.79 10.04 13.72
C SER A 168 33.60 11.56 13.87
N ASP A 169 33.60 12.29 12.76
CA ASP A 169 33.54 13.74 12.67
C ASP A 169 32.17 14.28 12.20
N ALA A 170 31.19 13.41 11.94
CA ALA A 170 29.91 13.81 11.37
C ALA A 170 29.03 14.53 12.39
N SER A 171 28.22 15.49 11.90
CA SER A 171 27.11 16.04 12.64
C SER A 171 25.95 15.03 12.70
N LEU A 172 25.00 15.27 13.62
CA LEU A 172 23.74 14.53 13.60
C LEU A 172 23.00 14.77 12.28
N PRO A 173 22.33 13.73 11.73
CA PRO A 173 21.53 13.88 10.53
C PRO A 173 20.26 14.69 10.83
N GLU A 174 19.82 15.50 9.86
CA GLU A 174 18.60 16.30 9.95
C GLU A 174 17.36 15.44 9.66
N LEU A 175 16.97 14.59 10.62
CA LEU A 175 15.76 13.77 10.51
C LEU A 175 14.69 14.26 11.49
N GLU A 176 13.72 15.04 11.00
CA GLU A 176 12.64 15.64 11.80
C GLU A 176 11.79 14.60 12.57
N ASP A 177 11.70 13.39 12.03
CA ASP A 177 10.83 12.32 12.54
C ASP A 177 11.47 11.44 13.62
N PHE A 178 12.66 11.80 14.13
CA PHE A 178 13.38 11.03 15.14
C PHE A 178 13.90 11.90 16.29
N GLN A 179 13.96 11.29 17.47
CA GLN A 179 14.72 11.84 18.60
C GLN A 179 16.05 11.10 18.72
N PHE A 180 17.13 11.81 19.05
CA PHE A 180 18.46 11.22 19.17
C PHE A 180 18.95 11.17 20.62
N LYS A 181 19.35 9.97 21.06
CA LYS A 181 20.14 9.76 22.28
C LYS A 181 21.61 9.60 21.88
N ILE A 182 22.39 10.65 22.09
CA ILE A 182 23.81 10.69 21.76
C ILE A 182 24.62 9.96 22.84
N ASN A 183 25.34 8.90 22.47
CA ASN A 183 26.12 8.11 23.42
C ASN A 183 27.60 8.50 23.50
N ASN A 184 28.15 9.18 22.49
CA ASN A 184 29.52 9.70 22.49
C ASN A 184 29.63 10.98 21.64
N LYS A 185 30.70 11.77 21.86
CA LYS A 185 30.91 13.05 21.17
C LYS A 185 31.69 12.85 19.86
N PRO A 186 31.45 13.67 18.83
CA PRO A 186 32.27 13.65 17.62
C PRO A 186 33.72 14.01 17.93
N VAL A 187 34.65 13.43 17.18
CA VAL A 187 36.10 13.67 17.28
C VAL A 187 36.60 14.12 15.92
N SER A 188 37.48 15.12 15.90
CA SER A 188 38.11 15.62 14.67
C SER A 188 38.76 14.49 13.89
N LYS A 189 38.68 14.54 12.54
CA LYS A 189 39.22 13.52 11.61
C LYS A 189 40.48 12.88 12.18
N LEU A 190 40.44 11.56 12.39
CA LEU A 190 41.66 10.78 12.49
C LEU A 190 42.53 11.17 11.27
N ASN A 191 43.78 11.57 11.51
CA ASN A 191 44.78 11.92 10.49
C ASN A 191 45.16 10.68 9.63
N GLN A 192 44.20 9.94 9.11
CA GLN A 192 44.42 8.99 8.05
C GLN A 192 44.35 9.80 6.76
N LYS A 193 45.52 10.03 6.15
CA LYS A 193 45.61 10.62 4.82
C LYS A 193 44.68 9.83 3.91
N ASP A 194 43.81 10.51 3.16
CA ASP A 194 42.92 9.91 2.14
C ASP A 194 43.67 8.91 1.22
N GLY A 195 45.00 9.04 1.11
CA GLY A 195 45.90 8.12 0.42
C GLY A 195 45.96 6.65 0.89
N PHE A 196 45.34 6.22 2.00
CA PHE A 196 45.17 4.78 2.31
C PHE A 196 43.89 4.20 1.70
N ALA A 197 42.77 4.93 1.80
CA ALA A 197 41.50 4.55 1.17
C ALA A 197 41.57 4.64 -0.37
N LEU A 198 42.25 5.66 -0.90
CA LEU A 198 42.47 5.84 -2.35
C LEU A 198 43.33 4.73 -3.00
N LYS A 199 44.03 3.90 -2.21
CA LYS A 199 44.79 2.75 -2.71
C LYS A 199 43.95 1.47 -2.81
N ARG A 200 42.71 1.49 -2.33
CA ARG A 200 41.82 0.33 -2.22
C ARG A 200 40.48 0.66 -2.86
N PRO A 201 40.34 0.47 -4.19
CA PRO A 201 39.13 0.84 -4.93
C PRO A 201 37.86 0.17 -4.37
N GLU A 202 37.99 -1.00 -3.75
CA GLU A 202 36.90 -1.76 -3.14
C GLU A 202 36.21 -1.00 -2.00
N PHE A 203 36.91 -0.05 -1.35
CA PHE A 203 36.35 0.75 -0.25
C PHE A 203 35.37 1.82 -0.73
N SER A 204 35.35 2.11 -2.03
CA SER A 204 34.35 2.96 -2.68
C SER A 204 33.05 2.24 -3.03
N ILE A 205 32.99 0.91 -2.91
CA ILE A 205 31.75 0.17 -3.20
C ILE A 205 30.72 0.47 -2.11
N PRO A 206 29.53 1.01 -2.43
CA PRO A 206 28.52 1.31 -1.43
C PRO A 206 28.02 0.10 -0.64
N GLY A 207 27.81 0.32 0.65
CA GLY A 207 27.24 -0.64 1.59
C GLY A 207 28.14 -1.81 1.97
N ILE A 208 27.52 -2.89 2.46
CA ILE A 208 28.21 -4.08 2.96
C ILE A 208 28.98 -4.77 1.84
N LEU A 209 30.26 -5.05 2.07
CA LEU A 209 31.16 -5.62 1.08
C LEU A 209 31.08 -7.15 1.09
N SER A 210 30.86 -7.75 -0.09
CA SER A 210 31.05 -9.18 -0.23
C SER A 210 32.52 -9.55 -0.09
N ALA A 211 32.82 -10.62 0.63
CA ALA A 211 34.18 -11.15 0.73
C ALA A 211 34.78 -11.47 -0.65
N ASN A 212 33.95 -11.84 -1.63
CA ASN A 212 34.36 -12.14 -3.00
C ASN A 212 34.79 -10.90 -3.81
N TRP A 213 34.50 -9.69 -3.33
CA TRP A 213 34.90 -8.46 -4.01
C TRP A 213 36.27 -7.96 -3.59
N LEU A 214 36.83 -8.52 -2.52
CA LEU A 214 38.13 -8.11 -2.00
C LEU A 214 39.25 -8.90 -2.67
N GLN A 215 40.39 -8.25 -2.91
CA GLN A 215 41.56 -8.93 -3.43
C GLN A 215 42.07 -9.98 -2.41
N PRO A 216 42.53 -11.17 -2.85
CA PRO A 216 42.94 -12.26 -1.96
C PRO A 216 44.11 -11.92 -1.03
N ASP A 217 44.97 -10.99 -1.44
CA ASP A 217 46.14 -10.49 -0.72
C ASP A 217 45.84 -9.24 0.14
N LEU A 218 44.57 -8.82 0.21
CA LEU A 218 44.16 -7.67 1.00
C LEU A 218 44.29 -7.96 2.50
N GLU A 219 45.27 -7.35 3.16
CA GLU A 219 45.31 -7.30 4.63
C GLU A 219 44.04 -6.59 5.15
N GLN A 220 43.22 -7.33 5.90
CA GLN A 220 41.99 -6.84 6.50
C GLN A 220 42.31 -5.74 7.53
N PRO A 221 41.84 -4.50 7.33
CA PRO A 221 41.94 -3.43 8.34
C PRO A 221 41.29 -3.85 9.65
N ALA A 222 41.86 -3.39 10.77
CA ALA A 222 41.29 -3.56 12.11
C ALA A 222 39.91 -2.88 12.29
N GLU A 223 39.51 -2.02 11.36
CA GLU A 223 38.24 -1.28 11.35
C GLU A 223 37.17 -1.95 10.45
N MET A 224 37.31 -3.25 10.16
CA MET A 224 36.31 -4.06 9.47
C MET A 224 35.64 -5.03 10.44
N VAL A 225 34.34 -5.26 10.23
CA VAL A 225 33.53 -6.19 11.02
C VAL A 225 33.02 -7.30 10.12
N GLN A 226 33.28 -8.55 10.49
CA GLN A 226 32.71 -9.71 9.81
C GLN A 226 31.29 -9.96 10.30
N LEU A 227 30.38 -10.16 9.34
CA LEU A 227 28.95 -10.33 9.57
C LEU A 227 28.55 -11.81 9.54
N ALA A 228 27.32 -12.10 9.97
CA ALA A 228 26.78 -13.45 10.08
C ALA A 228 26.75 -14.23 8.75
N ASP A 229 26.58 -13.52 7.64
CA ASP A 229 26.54 -14.06 6.28
C ASP A 229 27.93 -14.15 5.62
N GLY A 230 28.99 -13.85 6.37
CA GLY A 230 30.37 -13.83 5.89
C GLY A 230 30.76 -12.56 5.13
N ASN A 231 29.83 -11.64 4.91
CA ASN A 231 30.13 -10.34 4.34
C ASN A 231 30.80 -9.42 5.38
N LEU A 232 31.27 -8.26 4.92
CA LEU A 232 32.13 -7.39 5.70
C LEU A 232 31.57 -5.96 5.73
N LEU A 233 31.44 -5.42 6.95
CA LEU A 233 31.14 -4.01 7.16
C LEU A 233 32.44 -3.21 7.32
N LEU A 234 32.58 -2.16 6.52
CA LEU A 234 33.71 -1.25 6.58
C LEU A 234 33.36 -0.01 7.41
N SER A 235 34.26 0.44 8.29
CA SER A 235 34.07 1.69 9.03
C SER A 235 33.83 2.88 8.08
N PRO A 236 32.87 3.77 8.37
CA PRO A 236 32.63 4.98 7.57
C PRO A 236 33.83 5.94 7.54
N ASN A 237 34.81 5.80 8.45
CA ASN A 237 36.04 6.59 8.42
C ASN A 237 37.01 6.16 7.31
N LEU A 238 36.88 4.93 6.81
CA LEU A 238 37.72 4.39 5.73
C LEU A 238 37.09 4.60 4.35
N ARG A 239 35.86 5.11 4.29
CA ARG A 239 35.16 5.40 3.05
C ARG A 239 35.76 6.66 2.40
N PRO A 240 36.20 6.59 1.13
CA PRO A 240 36.79 7.73 0.46
C PRO A 240 35.74 8.81 0.20
N SER A 241 36.18 10.07 0.19
CA SER A 241 35.31 11.21 -0.14
C SER A 241 35.25 11.52 -1.64
N THR A 242 36.04 10.82 -2.47
CA THR A 242 36.14 11.03 -3.92
C THR A 242 36.03 9.70 -4.66
N SER A 243 35.40 9.72 -5.83
CA SER A 243 35.21 8.55 -6.68
C SER A 243 36.55 7.96 -7.17
N ILE A 244 36.58 6.64 -7.38
CA ILE A 244 37.76 5.87 -7.84
C ILE A 244 37.45 5.24 -9.20
N GLU A 245 38.48 5.02 -10.02
CA GLU A 245 38.34 4.45 -11.36
C GLU A 245 37.70 3.04 -11.36
N PRO A 246 36.67 2.80 -12.20
CA PRO A 246 35.95 1.52 -12.28
C PRO A 246 36.81 0.32 -12.72
N SER A 247 37.91 0.57 -13.43
CA SER A 247 38.77 -0.43 -14.08
C SER A 247 39.42 -1.42 -13.11
N CYS A 248 39.45 -1.10 -11.82
CA CYS A 248 40.11 -1.89 -10.79
C CYS A 248 39.16 -2.77 -9.98
N LEU A 249 37.86 -2.80 -10.30
CA LEU A 249 36.85 -3.49 -9.53
C LEU A 249 36.42 -4.83 -10.17
N PRO A 250 36.04 -5.84 -9.36
CA PRO A 250 35.43 -7.06 -9.86
C PRO A 250 34.05 -6.78 -10.46
N SER A 251 33.46 -7.76 -11.15
CA SER A 251 32.08 -7.65 -11.62
C SER A 251 31.12 -7.49 -10.44
N LEU A 252 30.48 -6.33 -10.36
CA LEU A 252 29.51 -6.01 -9.32
C LEU A 252 28.08 -6.26 -9.83
N PRO A 253 27.10 -6.47 -8.92
CA PRO A 253 25.68 -6.38 -9.24
C PRO A 253 25.30 -5.03 -9.87
N ASP A 254 24.26 -5.04 -10.70
CA ASP A 254 23.80 -3.85 -11.43
C ASP A 254 23.50 -2.66 -10.52
N GLU A 255 22.88 -2.88 -9.36
CA GLU A 255 22.60 -1.82 -8.38
C GLU A 255 23.84 -1.06 -7.93
N LEU A 256 25.00 -1.72 -7.88
CA LEU A 256 26.28 -1.11 -7.50
C LEU A 256 27.00 -0.54 -8.72
N ASN A 257 26.87 -1.16 -9.89
CA ASN A 257 27.45 -0.67 -11.15
C ASN A 257 26.93 0.71 -11.54
N VAL A 258 25.69 1.07 -11.15
CA VAL A 258 25.11 2.41 -11.40
C VAL A 258 26.04 3.53 -10.94
N VAL A 259 26.62 3.41 -9.74
CA VAL A 259 27.52 4.44 -9.16
C VAL A 259 28.67 4.73 -10.10
N PHE A 260 29.25 3.67 -10.65
CA PHE A 260 30.41 3.76 -11.54
C PHE A 260 30.01 4.18 -12.94
N ALA A 261 28.86 3.72 -13.44
CA ALA A 261 28.34 4.11 -14.75
C ALA A 261 28.03 5.62 -14.83
N LEU A 262 27.64 6.24 -13.72
CA LEU A 262 27.43 7.70 -13.62
C LEU A 262 28.73 8.50 -13.74
N GLU A 263 29.85 7.93 -13.29
CA GLU A 263 31.17 8.58 -13.32
C GLU A 263 31.95 8.27 -14.62
N GLN A 264 31.51 7.27 -15.39
CA GLN A 264 32.15 6.86 -16.64
C GLN A 264 31.97 7.89 -17.76
N GLN A 265 32.95 7.96 -18.65
CA GLN A 265 32.93 8.85 -19.81
C GLN A 265 33.35 8.10 -21.10
N PRO A 266 32.47 7.97 -22.11
CA PRO A 266 31.06 8.39 -22.10
C PRO A 266 30.20 7.50 -21.19
N GLN A 267 29.14 8.08 -20.60
CA GLN A 267 28.17 7.33 -19.80
C GLN A 267 27.35 6.34 -20.66
N ASP A 268 27.01 5.18 -20.09
CA ASP A 268 26.06 4.24 -20.68
C ASP A 268 24.61 4.66 -20.38
N ILE A 269 24.03 5.43 -21.30
CA ILE A 269 22.71 6.05 -21.12
C ILE A 269 21.58 5.02 -21.05
N GLU A 270 21.64 3.97 -21.88
CA GLU A 270 20.59 2.94 -21.92
C GLU A 270 20.56 2.18 -20.60
N PHE A 271 21.74 1.78 -20.11
CA PHE A 271 21.88 1.16 -18.79
C PHE A 271 21.34 2.06 -17.68
N LEU A 272 21.73 3.35 -17.65
CA LEU A 272 21.29 4.28 -16.60
C LEU A 272 19.77 4.51 -16.61
N GLN A 273 19.14 4.64 -17.79
CA GLN A 273 17.68 4.76 -17.90
C GLN A 273 16.96 3.50 -17.43
N GLN A 274 17.47 2.32 -17.80
CA GLN A 274 16.93 1.05 -17.33
C GLN A 274 17.05 0.91 -15.81
N GLN A 275 18.22 1.24 -15.25
CA GLN A 275 18.44 1.16 -13.81
C GLN A 275 17.54 2.14 -13.05
N ALA A 276 17.33 3.37 -13.55
CA ALA A 276 16.36 4.28 -12.97
C ALA A 276 14.94 3.69 -12.94
N GLY A 277 14.52 3.02 -14.03
CA GLY A 277 13.23 2.31 -14.09
C GLY A 277 13.11 1.17 -13.07
N ILE A 278 14.18 0.41 -12.87
CA ILE A 278 14.26 -0.66 -11.86
C ILE A 278 14.24 -0.09 -10.44
N ARG A 279 15.01 0.96 -10.15
CA ARG A 279 15.03 1.61 -8.82
C ARG A 279 13.65 2.20 -8.47
N PHE A 280 12.96 2.77 -9.46
CA PHE A 280 11.56 3.18 -9.28
C PHE A 280 10.66 1.99 -8.94
N ALA A 281 10.77 0.87 -9.67
CA ALA A 281 9.98 -0.33 -9.43
C ALA A 281 10.22 -0.92 -8.03
N GLU A 282 11.44 -0.79 -7.50
CA GLU A 282 11.79 -1.17 -6.13
C GLU A 282 11.32 -0.19 -5.07
N GLY A 283 10.81 0.99 -5.43
CA GLY A 283 10.37 2.00 -4.47
C GLY A 283 11.43 3.04 -4.10
N GLY A 284 12.65 2.92 -4.64
CA GLY A 284 13.75 3.87 -4.50
C GLY A 284 13.53 5.10 -5.40
N TYR A 285 12.47 5.86 -5.11
CA TYR A 285 11.97 6.93 -5.98
C TYR A 285 12.94 8.10 -6.12
N GLU A 286 13.55 8.55 -5.01
CA GLU A 286 14.54 9.63 -5.02
C GLU A 286 15.80 9.23 -5.80
N LEU A 287 16.24 7.98 -5.62
CA LEU A 287 17.38 7.43 -6.34
C LEU A 287 17.12 7.34 -7.84
N ALA A 288 15.93 6.89 -8.25
CA ALA A 288 15.55 6.84 -9.65
C ALA A 288 15.67 8.23 -10.32
N TYR A 289 15.27 9.29 -9.61
CA TYR A 289 15.47 10.66 -10.08
C TYR A 289 16.94 11.07 -10.14
N LEU A 290 17.70 10.80 -9.07
CA LEU A 290 19.11 11.14 -8.99
C LEU A 290 19.88 10.57 -10.19
N ILE A 291 19.62 9.30 -10.54
CA ILE A 291 20.24 8.65 -11.70
C ILE A 291 19.92 9.44 -12.99
N LEU A 292 18.65 9.78 -13.22
CA LEU A 292 18.24 10.50 -14.44
C LEU A 292 18.72 11.97 -14.47
N GLU A 293 18.91 12.60 -13.32
CA GLU A 293 19.44 13.96 -13.20
C GLU A 293 20.95 14.03 -13.43
N GLN A 294 21.69 12.98 -13.06
CA GLN A 294 23.14 12.91 -13.24
C GLN A 294 23.59 12.43 -14.62
N ILE A 295 22.65 12.04 -15.50
CA ILE A 295 22.97 11.78 -16.91
C ILE A 295 23.47 13.08 -17.58
N GLU A 296 24.66 13.05 -18.16
CA GLU A 296 25.27 14.18 -18.83
C GLU A 296 24.49 14.54 -20.11
N GLN A 297 24.05 15.79 -20.19
CA GLN A 297 23.16 16.24 -21.27
C GLN A 297 23.90 16.67 -22.54
N SER A 298 25.16 17.07 -22.45
CA SER A 298 25.95 17.63 -23.56
C SER A 298 26.07 16.70 -24.78
N PRO A 299 26.39 15.39 -24.63
CA PRO A 299 26.59 14.51 -25.78
C PRO A 299 25.28 13.97 -26.38
N LEU A 300 24.13 14.21 -25.75
CA LEU A 300 22.87 13.56 -26.12
C LEU A 300 22.16 14.22 -27.31
N SER A 301 21.58 13.37 -28.17
CA SER A 301 20.63 13.80 -29.20
C SER A 301 19.36 14.41 -28.59
N VAL A 302 18.60 15.16 -29.40
CA VAL A 302 17.31 15.75 -28.99
C VAL A 302 16.33 14.66 -28.52
N LEU A 303 16.29 13.51 -29.20
CA LEU A 303 15.44 12.39 -28.83
C LEU A 303 15.84 11.78 -27.48
N GLN A 304 17.13 11.54 -27.23
CA GLN A 304 17.59 10.97 -25.96
C GLN A 304 17.25 11.89 -24.77
N LYS A 305 17.45 13.20 -24.92
CA LYS A 305 17.05 14.20 -23.91
C LYS A 305 15.55 14.13 -23.62
N ALA A 306 14.74 14.04 -24.68
CA ALA A 306 13.29 13.96 -24.57
C ALA A 306 12.82 12.67 -23.89
N LEU A 307 13.46 11.52 -24.15
CA LEU A 307 13.12 10.24 -23.52
C LEU A 307 13.46 10.23 -22.02
N ILE A 308 14.61 10.81 -21.63
CA ILE A 308 14.98 10.98 -20.22
C ILE A 308 13.96 11.90 -19.52
N GLU A 309 13.61 13.02 -20.14
CA GLU A 309 12.60 13.92 -19.61
C GLU A 309 11.24 13.21 -19.48
N ALA A 310 10.79 12.49 -20.50
CA ALA A 310 9.54 11.74 -20.46
C ALA A 310 9.52 10.73 -19.30
N GLN A 311 10.64 10.05 -19.03
CA GLN A 311 10.77 9.13 -17.91
C GLN A 311 10.69 9.87 -16.56
N LYS A 312 11.38 11.01 -16.39
CA LYS A 312 11.27 11.86 -15.19
C LYS A 312 9.83 12.31 -14.94
N GLN A 313 9.14 12.68 -16.01
CA GLN A 313 7.74 13.13 -15.97
C GLN A 313 6.78 11.99 -15.62
N LYS A 314 6.98 10.78 -16.17
CA LYS A 314 6.22 9.57 -15.81
C LYS A 314 6.37 9.24 -14.32
N ILE A 315 7.61 9.28 -13.79
CA ILE A 315 7.86 9.12 -12.34
C ILE A 315 7.12 10.22 -11.55
N ALA A 316 7.12 11.46 -12.02
CA ALA A 316 6.56 12.59 -11.25
C ALA A 316 5.06 12.43 -11.09
N ILE A 317 4.40 12.07 -12.18
CA ILE A 317 2.97 11.77 -12.21
C ILE A 317 2.64 10.56 -11.32
N ALA A 318 3.41 9.48 -11.40
CA ALA A 318 3.19 8.27 -10.61
C ALA A 318 3.29 8.54 -9.09
N LEU A 319 4.19 9.45 -8.70
CA LEU A 319 4.39 9.86 -7.31
C LEU A 319 3.53 11.05 -6.88
N MET A 320 2.66 11.53 -7.76
CA MET A 320 1.84 12.73 -7.55
C MET A 320 2.66 14.02 -7.27
N ASP A 321 3.93 14.06 -7.67
CA ASP A 321 4.76 15.28 -7.70
C ASP A 321 4.37 16.14 -8.91
N PHE A 322 3.14 16.65 -8.87
CA PHE A 322 2.56 17.42 -9.97
C PHE A 322 3.26 18.76 -10.20
N SER A 323 3.95 19.29 -9.18
CA SER A 323 4.77 20.49 -9.30
C SER A 323 5.97 20.25 -10.20
N ARG A 324 6.71 19.16 -9.99
CA ARG A 324 7.78 18.73 -10.90
C ARG A 324 7.24 18.44 -12.29
N ALA A 325 6.06 17.82 -12.38
CA ALA A 325 5.46 17.54 -13.67
C ALA A 325 5.12 18.82 -14.46
N ALA A 326 4.53 19.82 -13.80
CA ALA A 326 4.21 21.12 -14.40
C ALA A 326 5.46 21.88 -14.89
N ALA A 327 6.58 21.70 -14.19
CA ALA A 327 7.86 22.33 -14.51
C ALA A 327 8.59 21.67 -15.70
N GLY A 328 8.12 20.51 -16.20
CA GLY A 328 8.74 19.77 -17.29
C GLY A 328 8.97 20.59 -18.57
N ALA A 329 10.02 20.26 -19.30
CA ALA A 329 10.38 20.96 -20.53
C ALA A 329 9.34 20.74 -21.65
N LEU A 330 9.19 21.74 -22.53
CA LEU A 330 8.37 21.56 -23.73
C LEU A 330 9.15 20.72 -24.76
N PRO A 331 8.47 19.82 -25.48
CA PRO A 331 9.12 19.02 -26.50
C PRO A 331 9.56 19.87 -27.70
N ASP A 332 10.68 19.50 -28.31
CA ASP A 332 11.10 20.01 -29.61
C ASP A 332 10.16 19.49 -30.70
N ILE A 333 9.85 20.33 -31.70
CA ILE A 333 8.93 19.99 -32.80
C ILE A 333 9.45 18.90 -33.74
N SER A 334 10.76 18.62 -33.71
CA SER A 334 11.41 17.57 -34.50
C SER A 334 11.28 16.17 -33.90
N LEU A 335 10.76 16.06 -32.67
CA LEU A 335 10.56 14.78 -32.00
C LEU A 335 9.42 13.97 -32.64
N PRO A 336 9.44 12.63 -32.51
CA PRO A 336 8.29 11.78 -32.82
C PRO A 336 7.00 12.24 -32.11
N ASP A 337 5.87 12.13 -32.78
CA ASP A 337 4.57 12.64 -32.30
C ASP A 337 4.15 12.02 -30.95
N ASP A 338 4.43 10.74 -30.74
CA ASP A 338 4.16 10.00 -29.49
C ASP A 338 4.97 10.56 -28.31
N VAL A 339 6.26 10.85 -28.53
CA VAL A 339 7.13 11.48 -27.52
C VAL A 339 6.66 12.90 -27.22
N GLN A 340 6.32 13.68 -28.26
CA GLN A 340 5.77 15.01 -28.06
C GLN A 340 4.45 14.97 -27.28
N ALA A 341 3.54 14.08 -27.64
CA ALA A 341 2.25 13.90 -26.97
C ALA A 341 2.43 13.55 -25.49
N SER A 342 3.33 12.63 -25.17
CA SER A 342 3.65 12.22 -23.80
C SER A 342 4.15 13.37 -22.93
N LEU A 343 5.07 14.19 -23.46
CA LEU A 343 5.63 15.35 -22.77
C LEU A 343 4.59 16.45 -22.57
N TYR A 344 3.81 16.78 -23.61
CA TYR A 344 2.72 17.74 -23.49
C TYR A 344 1.66 17.28 -22.49
N GLN A 345 1.26 16.00 -22.54
CA GLN A 345 0.28 15.43 -21.62
C GLN A 345 0.77 15.50 -20.16
N SER A 346 2.02 15.11 -19.89
CA SER A 346 2.56 15.11 -18.53
C SER A 346 2.65 16.51 -17.94
N LYS A 347 3.13 17.48 -18.72
CA LYS A 347 3.16 18.89 -18.32
C LYS A 347 1.75 19.44 -18.06
N ALA A 348 0.82 19.17 -18.98
CA ALA A 348 -0.57 19.59 -18.84
C ALA A 348 -1.22 19.00 -17.58
N TRP A 349 -0.98 17.71 -17.32
CA TRP A 349 -1.46 17.04 -16.11
C TRP A 349 -0.91 17.71 -14.85
N GLY A 350 0.40 17.94 -14.77
CA GLY A 350 1.01 18.68 -13.66
C GLY A 350 0.36 20.06 -13.45
N LEU A 351 0.15 20.81 -14.53
CA LEU A 351 -0.51 22.13 -14.47
C LEU A 351 -1.95 22.06 -13.94
N VAL A 352 -2.75 21.07 -14.36
CA VAL A 352 -4.11 20.91 -13.83
C VAL A 352 -4.12 20.61 -12.34
N MET A 353 -3.25 19.70 -11.91
CA MET A 353 -3.22 19.26 -10.52
C MET A 353 -2.62 20.31 -9.58
N THR A 354 -1.82 21.24 -10.12
CA THR A 354 -1.31 22.42 -9.40
C THR A 354 -2.20 23.66 -9.53
N GLY A 355 -3.42 23.51 -10.08
CA GLY A 355 -4.43 24.58 -10.10
C GLY A 355 -4.27 25.60 -11.23
N GLN A 356 -3.61 25.23 -12.33
CA GLN A 356 -3.38 26.08 -13.50
C GLN A 356 -4.08 25.56 -14.78
N PRO A 357 -5.41 25.31 -14.77
CA PRO A 357 -6.10 24.64 -15.87
C PRO A 357 -6.10 25.42 -17.19
N ALA A 358 -6.09 26.76 -17.13
CA ALA A 358 -6.04 27.61 -18.33
C ALA A 358 -4.70 27.49 -19.07
N GLN A 359 -3.60 27.27 -18.35
CA GLN A 359 -2.30 27.02 -18.95
C GLN A 359 -2.16 25.57 -19.47
N ALA A 360 -2.88 24.63 -18.85
CA ALA A 360 -2.85 23.23 -19.25
C ALA A 360 -3.56 22.96 -20.58
N GLU A 361 -4.67 23.65 -20.86
CA GLU A 361 -5.53 23.32 -22.01
C GLU A 361 -4.82 23.36 -23.38
N PRO A 362 -3.99 24.38 -23.71
CA PRO A 362 -3.24 24.38 -24.96
C PRO A 362 -2.32 23.16 -25.12
N TYR A 363 -1.75 22.66 -24.02
CA TYR A 363 -0.89 21.47 -24.04
C TYR A 363 -1.69 20.19 -24.20
N PHE A 364 -2.85 20.05 -23.54
CA PHE A 364 -3.74 18.92 -23.84
C PHE A 364 -4.25 18.94 -25.27
N ALA A 365 -4.56 20.11 -25.83
CA ALA A 365 -4.99 20.23 -27.22
C ALA A 365 -3.90 19.69 -28.17
N LYS A 366 -2.63 20.05 -27.94
CA LYS A 366 -1.50 19.48 -28.70
C LYS A 366 -1.37 17.97 -28.50
N ALA A 367 -1.42 17.48 -27.27
CA ALA A 367 -1.32 16.03 -27.01
C ALA A 367 -2.44 15.25 -27.73
N ARG A 368 -3.68 15.76 -27.75
CA ARG A 368 -4.81 15.13 -28.46
C ARG A 368 -4.70 15.18 -29.98
N GLN A 369 -3.97 16.14 -30.53
CA GLN A 369 -3.70 16.24 -31.97
C GLN A 369 -2.62 15.27 -32.42
N LEU A 370 -1.62 15.04 -31.57
CA LEU A 370 -0.44 14.22 -31.88
C LEU A 370 -0.68 12.73 -31.61
N LEU A 371 -1.49 12.38 -30.60
CA LEU A 371 -1.76 10.99 -30.26
C LEU A 371 -2.84 10.40 -31.19
N ASP A 372 -2.48 9.36 -31.94
CA ASP A 372 -3.41 8.63 -32.81
C ASP A 372 -4.34 7.71 -32.00
N PRO A 373 -5.66 7.98 -31.97
CA PRO A 373 -6.64 7.16 -31.24
C PRO A 373 -6.82 5.75 -31.82
N GLN A 374 -6.38 5.47 -33.04
CA GLN A 374 -6.44 4.14 -33.63
C GLN A 374 -5.23 3.29 -33.26
N HIS A 375 -4.06 3.93 -33.10
CA HIS A 375 -2.83 3.25 -32.75
C HIS A 375 -2.81 2.79 -31.28
N ASP A 376 -3.14 3.70 -30.35
CA ASP A 376 -3.25 3.38 -28.92
C ASP A 376 -4.55 3.94 -28.33
N PRO A 377 -5.69 3.25 -28.56
CA PRO A 377 -7.00 3.72 -28.12
C PRO A 377 -7.09 3.84 -26.60
N ARG A 378 -6.38 2.99 -25.86
CA ARG A 378 -6.44 2.99 -24.39
C ARG A 378 -5.69 4.19 -23.80
N LEU A 379 -4.48 4.47 -24.30
CA LEU A 379 -3.73 5.66 -23.91
C LEU A 379 -4.50 6.94 -24.26
N TYR A 380 -5.15 6.97 -25.42
CA TYR A 380 -6.00 8.10 -25.82
C TYR A 380 -7.16 8.33 -24.86
N LEU A 381 -7.82 7.26 -24.38
CA LEU A 381 -8.88 7.38 -23.36
C LEU A 381 -8.35 7.93 -22.02
N TYR A 382 -7.14 7.56 -21.59
CA TYR A 382 -6.51 8.16 -20.41
C TYR A 382 -6.23 9.66 -20.60
N LEU A 383 -5.77 10.06 -21.79
CA LEU A 383 -5.59 11.48 -22.14
C LEU A 383 -6.92 12.25 -22.11
N LEU A 384 -8.00 11.66 -22.64
CA LEU A 384 -9.34 12.26 -22.55
C LEU A 384 -9.82 12.38 -21.11
N ASN A 385 -9.56 11.39 -20.26
CA ASN A 385 -9.98 11.42 -18.86
C ASN A 385 -9.37 12.60 -18.10
N ILE A 386 -8.06 12.83 -18.22
CA ILE A 386 -7.42 13.97 -17.57
C ILE A 386 -7.80 15.31 -18.24
N SER A 387 -8.08 15.30 -19.56
CA SER A 387 -8.63 16.46 -20.26
C SER A 387 -10.02 16.86 -19.73
N ALA A 388 -10.88 15.90 -19.41
CA ALA A 388 -12.18 16.17 -18.81
C ALA A 388 -12.06 16.81 -17.43
N LEU A 389 -11.09 16.36 -16.61
CA LEU A 389 -10.78 17.03 -15.35
C LEU A 389 -10.35 18.48 -15.57
N ASN A 390 -9.54 18.76 -16.61
CA ASN A 390 -9.14 20.12 -16.94
C ASN A 390 -10.35 21.02 -17.23
N GLN A 391 -11.25 20.56 -18.10
CA GLN A 391 -12.48 21.29 -18.43
C GLN A 391 -13.33 21.57 -17.18
N LEU A 392 -13.47 20.58 -16.29
CA LEU A 392 -14.18 20.75 -15.03
C LEU A 392 -13.54 21.81 -14.12
N ARG A 393 -12.20 21.92 -14.14
CA ARG A 393 -11.41 22.92 -13.39
C ARG A 393 -11.45 24.31 -14.04
N LEU A 394 -11.63 24.41 -15.35
CA LEU A 394 -11.95 25.65 -16.06
C LEU A 394 -13.37 26.17 -15.75
N GLY A 395 -14.21 25.33 -15.14
CA GLY A 395 -15.61 25.64 -14.88
C GLY A 395 -16.56 25.15 -15.98
N ASP A 396 -16.03 24.65 -17.09
CA ASP A 396 -16.81 24.09 -18.19
C ASP A 396 -17.25 22.65 -17.87
N SER A 397 -18.33 22.57 -17.10
CA SER A 397 -18.89 21.29 -16.67
C SER A 397 -19.62 20.56 -17.81
N GLU A 398 -20.01 21.26 -18.88
CA GLU A 398 -20.66 20.67 -20.04
C GLU A 398 -19.63 19.99 -20.95
N ALA A 399 -18.51 20.65 -21.24
CA ALA A 399 -17.41 20.06 -21.99
C ALA A 399 -16.81 18.85 -21.25
N ALA A 400 -16.61 18.97 -19.92
CA ALA A 400 -16.15 17.84 -19.10
C ALA A 400 -17.11 16.65 -19.20
N LEU A 401 -18.43 16.90 -19.10
CA LEU A 401 -19.44 15.86 -19.23
C LEU A 401 -19.45 15.23 -20.62
N ALA A 402 -19.32 16.04 -21.67
CA ALA A 402 -19.28 15.56 -23.05
C ALA A 402 -18.09 14.63 -23.31
N ILE A 403 -16.90 14.98 -22.79
CA ILE A 403 -15.71 14.13 -22.90
C ILE A 403 -15.93 12.82 -22.14
N GLU A 404 -16.37 12.84 -20.89
CA GLU A 404 -16.62 11.61 -20.12
C GLU A 404 -17.71 10.74 -20.74
N LYS A 405 -18.72 11.35 -21.38
CA LYS A 405 -19.74 10.60 -22.13
C LYS A 405 -19.20 9.98 -23.42
N SER A 406 -18.26 10.63 -24.08
CA SER A 406 -17.55 10.03 -25.21
C SER A 406 -16.70 8.83 -24.76
N ILE A 407 -16.02 8.94 -23.60
CA ILE A 407 -15.28 7.81 -23.01
C ILE A 407 -16.25 6.65 -22.71
N GLU A 408 -17.37 6.90 -22.04
CA GLU A 408 -18.40 5.89 -21.75
C GLU A 408 -18.87 5.16 -23.02
N GLN A 409 -19.14 5.90 -24.10
CA GLN A 409 -19.55 5.35 -25.39
C GLN A 409 -18.45 4.48 -26.03
N GLN A 410 -17.20 4.94 -26.01
CA GLN A 410 -16.07 4.18 -26.56
C GLN A 410 -15.81 2.89 -25.77
N LEU A 411 -15.90 2.94 -24.44
CA LEU A 411 -15.78 1.76 -23.59
C LEU A 411 -16.87 0.72 -23.87
N ALA A 412 -18.10 1.16 -24.15
CA ALA A 412 -19.21 0.26 -24.50
C ALA A 412 -19.03 -0.46 -25.84
N LEU A 413 -18.13 0.01 -26.71
CA LEU A 413 -17.82 -0.60 -28.01
C LEU A 413 -16.69 -1.65 -27.92
N LEU A 414 -15.99 -1.74 -26.79
CA LEU A 414 -14.89 -2.69 -26.62
C LEU A 414 -15.41 -4.14 -26.56
N GLN A 415 -14.75 -5.04 -27.30
CA GLN A 415 -15.07 -6.48 -27.24
C GLN A 415 -14.77 -7.07 -25.86
N THR A 416 -13.69 -6.61 -25.23
CA THR A 416 -13.33 -6.96 -23.85
C THR A 416 -13.48 -5.71 -22.98
N PRO A 417 -14.28 -5.76 -21.91
CA PRO A 417 -14.47 -4.60 -21.04
C PRO A 417 -13.16 -4.12 -20.42
N ASP A 418 -12.90 -2.81 -20.52
CA ASP A 418 -11.87 -2.16 -19.72
C ASP A 418 -12.48 -1.69 -18.40
N TRP A 419 -12.53 -2.60 -17.44
CA TRP A 419 -13.09 -2.36 -16.10
C TRP A 419 -12.38 -1.22 -15.37
N HIS A 420 -11.10 -1.04 -15.62
CA HIS A 420 -10.31 0.01 -14.96
C HIS A 420 -10.76 1.40 -15.45
N LEU A 421 -10.82 1.63 -16.76
CA LEU A 421 -11.33 2.88 -17.30
C LEU A 421 -12.82 3.08 -17.00
N THR A 422 -13.61 2.01 -16.96
CA THR A 422 -15.03 2.08 -16.57
C THR A 422 -15.19 2.59 -15.15
N TYR A 423 -14.39 2.09 -14.21
CA TYR A 423 -14.39 2.56 -12.81
C TYR A 423 -14.09 4.06 -12.74
N ILE A 424 -12.99 4.51 -13.38
CA ILE A 424 -12.58 5.92 -13.35
C ILE A 424 -13.65 6.82 -13.99
N ASN A 425 -14.15 6.45 -15.17
CA ASN A 425 -15.18 7.20 -15.89
C ASN A 425 -16.46 7.33 -15.06
N CYS A 426 -16.92 6.24 -14.42
CA CYS A 426 -18.08 6.28 -13.52
C CYS A 426 -17.88 7.26 -12.37
N LEU A 427 -16.72 7.23 -11.70
CA LEU A 427 -16.45 8.15 -10.59
C LEU A 427 -16.38 9.62 -11.05
N ASN A 428 -15.83 9.89 -12.22
CA ASN A 428 -15.78 11.24 -12.78
C ASN A 428 -17.18 11.73 -13.16
N LEU A 429 -17.99 10.90 -13.84
CA LEU A 429 -19.40 11.22 -14.14
C LEU A 429 -20.20 11.48 -12.86
N ALA A 430 -20.01 10.68 -11.82
CA ALA A 430 -20.65 10.89 -10.53
C ALA A 430 -20.27 12.25 -9.91
N ARG A 431 -18.99 12.63 -9.96
CA ARG A 431 -18.50 13.93 -9.46
C ARG A 431 -19.04 15.11 -10.26
N ILE A 432 -19.11 14.99 -11.59
CA ILE A 432 -19.68 16.03 -12.46
C ILE A 432 -21.18 16.22 -12.16
N TYR A 433 -21.95 15.13 -12.12
CA TYR A 433 -23.38 15.22 -11.79
C TYR A 433 -23.63 15.70 -10.36
N LYS A 434 -22.79 15.33 -9.39
CA LYS A 434 -22.83 15.89 -8.03
C LYS A 434 -22.64 17.41 -8.05
N LYS A 435 -21.66 17.93 -8.82
CA LYS A 435 -21.42 19.38 -8.98
C LYS A 435 -22.60 20.08 -9.66
N GLN A 436 -23.26 19.42 -10.60
CA GLN A 436 -24.50 19.89 -11.25
C GLN A 436 -25.76 19.72 -10.40
N ARG A 437 -25.65 19.21 -9.16
CA ARG A 437 -26.77 18.88 -8.26
C ARG A 437 -27.77 17.85 -8.82
N ASN A 438 -27.36 17.06 -9.82
CA ASN A 438 -28.14 15.92 -10.29
C ASN A 438 -27.79 14.67 -9.46
N PHE A 439 -28.31 14.63 -8.23
CA PHE A 439 -27.89 13.63 -7.26
C PHE A 439 -28.32 12.20 -7.63
N SER A 440 -29.46 12.01 -8.32
CA SER A 440 -29.89 10.69 -8.78
C SER A 440 -28.92 10.10 -9.81
N LYS A 441 -28.44 10.91 -10.77
CA LYS A 441 -27.41 10.45 -11.71
C LYS A 441 -26.07 10.24 -11.02
N ALA A 442 -25.70 11.11 -10.09
CA ALA A 442 -24.48 10.93 -9.30
C ALA A 442 -24.50 9.60 -8.53
N GLU A 443 -25.64 9.28 -7.89
CA GLU A 443 -25.83 8.01 -7.18
C GLU A 443 -25.72 6.81 -8.12
N HIS A 444 -26.39 6.87 -9.27
CA HIS A 444 -26.31 5.82 -10.29
C HIS A 444 -24.86 5.52 -10.68
N TYR A 445 -24.09 6.55 -11.00
CA TYR A 445 -22.69 6.40 -11.41
C TYR A 445 -21.76 5.95 -10.29
N TYR A 446 -21.95 6.43 -9.05
CA TYR A 446 -21.21 5.87 -7.92
C TYR A 446 -21.48 4.39 -7.74
N ARG A 447 -22.75 3.97 -7.76
CA ARG A 447 -23.13 2.56 -7.61
C ARG A 447 -22.55 1.70 -8.73
N GLN A 448 -22.60 2.18 -9.98
CA GLN A 448 -21.99 1.51 -11.12
C GLN A 448 -20.47 1.39 -10.96
N GLY A 449 -19.78 2.49 -10.63
CA GLY A 449 -18.33 2.50 -10.40
C GLY A 449 -17.92 1.53 -9.31
N PHE A 450 -18.54 1.62 -8.12
CA PHE A 450 -18.23 0.71 -7.03
C PHE A 450 -18.59 -0.75 -7.36
N SER A 451 -19.58 -1.04 -8.22
CA SER A 451 -19.84 -2.43 -8.62
C SER A 451 -18.67 -3.10 -9.37
N VAL A 452 -17.75 -2.31 -9.96
CA VAL A 452 -16.57 -2.83 -10.66
C VAL A 452 -15.60 -3.53 -9.71
N ASN A 453 -15.43 -3.00 -8.50
CA ASN A 453 -14.54 -3.56 -7.49
C ASN A 453 -15.29 -4.32 -6.38
N GLU A 454 -16.58 -4.64 -6.57
CA GLU A 454 -17.33 -5.46 -5.61
C GLU A 454 -16.67 -6.84 -5.44
N GLN A 455 -16.49 -7.27 -4.18
CA GLN A 455 -15.70 -8.45 -3.79
C GLN A 455 -14.18 -8.34 -4.11
N LEU A 456 -13.69 -7.16 -4.44
CA LEU A 456 -12.26 -6.89 -4.69
C LEU A 456 -11.74 -5.67 -3.91
N ARG A 457 -12.62 -4.95 -3.19
CA ARG A 457 -12.26 -3.73 -2.46
C ARG A 457 -11.18 -4.00 -1.41
N ASN A 458 -10.14 -3.18 -1.44
CA ASN A 458 -9.18 -3.04 -0.37
C ASN A 458 -9.71 -2.03 0.69
N GLU A 459 -8.91 -1.75 1.72
CA GLU A 459 -9.27 -0.81 2.80
C GLU A 459 -9.55 0.60 2.28
N SER A 460 -8.73 1.10 1.34
CA SER A 460 -8.92 2.40 0.71
C SER A 460 -10.24 2.48 -0.08
N ASP A 461 -10.59 1.42 -0.82
CA ASP A 461 -11.84 1.35 -1.58
C ASP A 461 -13.08 1.34 -0.68
N LEU A 462 -13.06 0.56 0.41
CA LEU A 462 -14.16 0.50 1.39
C LEU A 462 -14.37 1.88 2.05
N LEU A 463 -13.28 2.52 2.46
CA LEU A 463 -13.32 3.88 3.00
C LEU A 463 -13.85 4.89 1.99
N TYR A 464 -13.32 4.89 0.78
CA TYR A 464 -13.67 5.86 -0.25
C TYR A 464 -15.12 5.73 -0.71
N MET A 465 -15.61 4.49 -0.85
CA MET A 465 -17.00 4.22 -1.19
C MET A 465 -17.94 4.80 -0.14
N ASN A 466 -17.76 4.44 1.14
CA ASN A 466 -18.62 4.92 2.21
C ASN A 466 -18.52 6.44 2.36
N PHE A 467 -17.32 7.02 2.26
CA PHE A 467 -17.12 8.47 2.28
C PHE A 467 -17.91 9.18 1.16
N CYS A 468 -17.80 8.72 -0.09
CA CYS A 468 -18.47 9.32 -1.23
C CYS A 468 -20.00 9.24 -1.10
N LEU A 469 -20.52 8.10 -0.65
CA LEU A 469 -21.95 7.91 -0.42
C LEU A 469 -22.43 8.76 0.76
N ALA A 470 -21.68 8.84 1.87
CA ALA A 470 -22.02 9.70 3.00
C ALA A 470 -22.19 11.18 2.59
N GLN A 471 -21.25 11.70 1.79
CA GLN A 471 -21.35 13.06 1.24
C GLN A 471 -22.58 13.23 0.35
N LEU A 472 -22.87 12.26 -0.52
CA LEU A 472 -24.00 12.35 -1.44
C LEU A 472 -25.33 12.30 -0.70
N GLU A 473 -25.47 11.43 0.29
CA GLU A 473 -26.65 11.33 1.14
C GLU A 473 -26.88 12.62 1.93
N ALA A 474 -25.82 13.22 2.48
CA ALA A 474 -25.90 14.50 3.18
C ALA A 474 -26.37 15.63 2.26
N LEU A 475 -25.89 15.67 1.00
CA LEU A 475 -26.34 16.65 -0.01
C LEU A 475 -27.79 16.45 -0.44
N GLN A 476 -28.33 15.23 -0.30
CA GLN A 476 -29.74 14.91 -0.53
C GLN A 476 -30.60 15.07 0.73
N GLU A 477 -30.04 15.61 1.82
CA GLU A 477 -30.74 15.77 3.11
C GLU A 477 -31.23 14.43 3.71
N ARG A 478 -30.66 13.31 3.26
CA ARG A 478 -30.93 11.96 3.78
C ARG A 478 -30.00 11.68 4.98
N HIS A 479 -30.12 12.50 6.02
CA HIS A 479 -29.18 12.57 7.14
C HIS A 479 -28.96 11.25 7.87
N GLN A 480 -30.00 10.42 8.02
CA GLN A 480 -29.88 9.10 8.66
C GLN A 480 -28.97 8.18 7.83
N GLN A 481 -29.18 8.12 6.52
CA GLN A 481 -28.35 7.29 5.63
C GLN A 481 -26.91 7.83 5.57
N ALA A 482 -26.75 9.15 5.58
CA ALA A 482 -25.43 9.80 5.67
C ALA A 482 -24.68 9.40 6.95
N LEU A 483 -25.37 9.39 8.11
CA LEU A 483 -24.79 8.96 9.39
C LEU A 483 -24.27 7.52 9.32
N PHE A 484 -25.05 6.59 8.75
CA PHE A 484 -24.61 5.20 8.61
C PHE A 484 -23.37 5.05 7.72
N TYR A 485 -23.32 5.76 6.58
CA TYR A 485 -22.12 5.72 5.73
C TYR A 485 -20.90 6.39 6.41
N TRP A 486 -21.08 7.48 7.16
CA TRP A 486 -20.00 8.06 7.96
C TRP A 486 -19.52 7.12 9.06
N LEU A 487 -20.45 6.42 9.73
CA LEU A 487 -20.13 5.44 10.76
C LEU A 487 -19.35 4.26 10.18
N ARG A 488 -19.77 3.73 9.02
CA ARG A 488 -19.00 2.70 8.30
C ARG A 488 -17.63 3.18 7.89
N THR A 489 -17.52 4.43 7.40
CA THR A 489 -16.22 5.05 7.11
C THR A 489 -15.33 5.04 8.35
N ALA A 490 -15.85 5.45 9.51
CA ALA A 490 -15.10 5.45 10.76
C ALA A 490 -14.74 4.03 11.24
N VAL A 491 -15.65 3.06 11.12
CA VAL A 491 -15.41 1.66 11.49
C VAL A 491 -14.34 1.04 10.60
N HIS A 492 -14.38 1.26 9.28
CA HIS A 492 -13.31 0.80 8.39
C HIS A 492 -11.97 1.47 8.73
N TRP A 493 -11.99 2.77 9.03
CA TRP A 493 -10.79 3.53 9.38
C TRP A 493 -10.15 3.02 10.68
N LEU A 494 -10.95 2.86 11.73
CA LEU A 494 -10.49 2.34 13.02
C LEU A 494 -10.05 0.88 12.94
N SER A 495 -10.60 0.10 11.99
CA SER A 495 -10.22 -1.29 11.74
C SER A 495 -9.04 -1.44 10.77
N ASN A 496 -8.55 -0.35 10.17
CA ASN A 496 -7.46 -0.40 9.20
C ASN A 496 -6.15 -0.74 9.94
N PRO A 497 -5.46 -1.85 9.60
CA PRO A 497 -4.20 -2.19 10.24
C PRO A 497 -3.05 -1.23 9.88
N LEU A 498 -3.17 -0.50 8.75
CA LEU A 498 -2.15 0.39 8.17
C LEU A 498 -2.77 1.75 7.78
N PRO A 499 -3.28 2.55 8.74
CA PRO A 499 -3.86 3.86 8.45
C PRO A 499 -2.91 4.81 7.72
N GLU A 500 -1.59 4.69 7.91
CA GLU A 500 -0.57 5.51 7.23
C GLU A 500 -0.48 5.22 5.73
N ALA A 501 -0.85 4.01 5.31
CA ALA A 501 -0.77 3.56 3.94
C ALA A 501 -2.04 3.85 3.12
N LEU A 502 -2.98 4.63 3.64
CA LEU A 502 -4.21 4.93 2.91
C LEU A 502 -3.91 5.55 1.54
N ALA A 503 -4.63 5.11 0.50
CA ALA A 503 -4.42 5.58 -0.87
C ALA A 503 -4.43 7.12 -0.94
N PRO A 504 -3.39 7.77 -1.54
CA PRO A 504 -3.25 9.22 -1.55
C PRO A 504 -4.49 10.00 -2.03
N ARG A 505 -5.19 9.52 -3.07
CA ARG A 505 -6.45 10.13 -3.54
C ARG A 505 -7.56 10.10 -2.50
N VAL A 506 -7.64 9.05 -1.69
CA VAL A 506 -8.64 8.93 -0.63
C VAL A 506 -8.30 9.91 0.49
N VAL A 507 -7.03 10.01 0.86
CA VAL A 507 -6.54 11.02 1.82
C VAL A 507 -6.86 12.43 1.32
N GLN A 508 -6.55 12.77 0.07
CA GLN A 508 -6.86 14.08 -0.53
C GLN A 508 -8.37 14.36 -0.54
N ALA A 509 -9.19 13.35 -0.81
CA ALA A 509 -10.65 13.50 -0.79
C ALA A 509 -11.18 13.79 0.62
N ILE A 510 -10.67 13.10 1.64
CA ILE A 510 -11.08 13.29 3.04
C ILE A 510 -10.59 14.64 3.58
N LEU A 511 -9.32 14.98 3.36
CA LEU A 511 -8.72 16.22 3.85
C LEU A 511 -9.07 17.45 3.00
N ASN A 512 -9.65 17.23 1.82
CA ASN A 512 -10.02 18.27 0.85
C ASN A 512 -8.89 19.25 0.51
N ARG A 513 -7.66 18.74 0.36
CA ARG A 513 -6.47 19.52 -0.01
C ARG A 513 -5.48 18.66 -0.80
N PRO A 514 -4.62 19.26 -1.65
CA PRO A 514 -3.48 18.57 -2.22
C PRO A 514 -2.57 18.05 -1.10
N LEU A 515 -2.01 16.86 -1.29
CA LEU A 515 -0.92 16.38 -0.43
C LEU A 515 0.38 17.03 -0.90
N SER A 516 1.10 17.64 0.03
CA SER A 516 2.55 17.79 -0.10
C SER A 516 3.20 16.41 0.11
N ASN A 517 4.44 16.19 -0.33
CA ASN A 517 5.20 14.92 -0.18
C ASN A 517 5.41 14.43 1.27
N LYS A 518 4.69 14.99 2.26
CA LYS A 518 4.63 14.52 3.65
C LYS A 518 3.41 13.58 3.80
N GLU A 519 3.68 12.41 4.38
CA GLU A 519 2.79 11.24 4.51
C GLU A 519 1.35 11.56 4.96
N SER A 520 0.44 10.63 4.71
CA SER A 520 -0.91 10.68 5.26
C SER A 520 -0.82 10.81 6.80
N SER A 521 -1.57 11.76 7.39
CA SER A 521 -1.59 11.93 8.84
C SER A 521 -2.83 11.23 9.40
N PRO A 522 -2.69 10.07 10.08
CA PRO A 522 -3.83 9.38 10.66
C PRO A 522 -4.65 10.27 11.60
N GLU A 523 -3.98 11.18 12.30
CA GLU A 523 -4.61 12.16 13.19
C GLU A 523 -5.54 13.13 12.45
N GLN A 524 -5.09 13.69 11.32
CA GLN A 524 -5.92 14.62 10.52
C GLN A 524 -7.11 13.91 9.88
N ILE A 525 -6.91 12.68 9.40
CA ILE A 525 -8.00 11.87 8.84
C ILE A 525 -9.03 11.56 9.93
N SER A 526 -8.57 11.12 11.11
CA SER A 526 -9.44 10.89 12.28
C SER A 526 -10.22 12.14 12.67
N ALA A 527 -9.58 13.32 12.65
CA ALA A 527 -10.23 14.60 12.94
C ALA A 527 -11.38 14.90 11.96
N CYS A 528 -11.13 14.75 10.66
CA CYS A 528 -12.13 15.00 9.61
C CYS A 528 -13.33 14.04 9.71
N ILE A 529 -13.08 12.76 9.98
CA ILE A 529 -14.15 11.77 10.15
C ILE A 529 -14.97 12.09 11.42
N LEU A 530 -14.30 12.39 12.54
CA LEU A 530 -14.96 12.75 13.80
C LEU A 530 -15.84 14.00 13.64
N GLN A 531 -15.33 15.03 12.97
CA GLN A 531 -16.09 16.25 12.69
C GLN A 531 -17.34 15.95 11.87
N SER A 532 -17.22 15.13 10.82
CA SER A 532 -18.34 14.79 9.94
C SER A 532 -19.43 14.01 10.67
N LEU A 533 -19.02 13.04 11.50
CA LEU A 533 -19.93 12.28 12.35
C LEU A 533 -20.69 13.15 13.36
N ARG A 534 -19.98 14.07 14.03
CA ARG A 534 -20.59 15.04 14.96
C ARG A 534 -21.60 15.93 14.26
N GLN A 535 -21.26 16.45 13.08
CA GLN A 535 -22.17 17.29 12.30
C GLN A 535 -23.44 16.53 11.89
N CYS A 536 -23.32 15.29 11.38
CA CYS A 536 -24.49 14.48 11.03
C CYS A 536 -25.36 14.13 12.26
N SER A 537 -24.74 13.86 13.40
CA SER A 537 -25.48 13.56 14.64
C SER A 537 -26.24 14.78 15.15
N GLN A 538 -25.63 15.97 15.10
CA GLN A 538 -26.30 17.24 15.42
C GLN A 538 -27.51 17.51 14.51
N GLN A 539 -27.39 17.24 13.20
CA GLN A 539 -28.50 17.38 12.25
C GLN A 539 -29.67 16.44 12.55
N LEU A 540 -29.40 15.29 13.17
CA LEU A 540 -30.41 14.32 13.59
C LEU A 540 -30.91 14.54 15.03
N GLY A 541 -30.37 15.53 15.74
CA GLY A 541 -30.71 15.77 17.15
C GLY A 541 -30.23 14.67 18.09
N LEU A 542 -29.18 13.92 17.71
CA LEU A 542 -28.60 12.86 18.53
C LEU A 542 -27.61 13.43 19.54
N GLU A 543 -27.84 13.17 20.82
CA GLU A 543 -26.90 13.48 21.90
C GLU A 543 -25.96 12.29 22.12
N VAL A 544 -24.74 12.40 21.57
CA VAL A 544 -23.71 11.35 21.67
C VAL A 544 -22.72 11.71 22.77
N HIS A 545 -22.67 10.89 23.82
CA HIS A 545 -21.64 10.95 24.84
C HIS A 545 -20.46 10.06 24.42
N SER A 546 -19.23 10.56 24.54
CA SER A 546 -18.05 9.73 24.25
C SER A 546 -17.89 8.66 25.32
N ALA A 547 -17.49 7.45 24.92
CA ALA A 547 -17.19 6.39 25.88
C ALA A 547 -15.96 6.76 26.74
N ASP A 548 -15.95 6.33 28.00
CA ASP A 548 -14.87 6.65 28.94
C ASP A 548 -13.56 5.92 28.65
N ARG A 549 -13.58 4.96 27.72
CA ARG A 549 -12.43 4.12 27.35
C ARG A 549 -12.36 3.89 25.84
N CYS A 550 -11.16 3.59 25.35
CA CYS A 550 -10.96 3.10 23.99
C CYS A 550 -11.12 1.57 23.93
N ILE A 551 -11.59 1.07 22.80
CA ILE A 551 -11.65 -0.36 22.47
C ILE A 551 -11.06 -0.52 21.07
N ALA A 552 -10.13 -1.45 20.90
CA ALA A 552 -9.50 -1.67 19.61
C ALA A 552 -10.51 -2.20 18.59
N PHE A 553 -10.48 -1.62 17.39
CA PHE A 553 -11.23 -2.11 16.23
C PHE A 553 -10.30 -2.96 15.37
N GLY A 554 -10.81 -4.02 14.77
CA GLY A 554 -10.02 -4.88 13.91
C GLY A 554 -10.85 -5.67 12.91
N ARG A 555 -10.13 -6.42 12.07
CA ARG A 555 -10.73 -7.41 11.16
C ARG A 555 -10.70 -8.76 11.84
N ILE A 556 -11.82 -9.49 11.79
CA ILE A 556 -11.82 -10.91 12.16
C ILE A 556 -11.06 -11.70 11.10
N ASN A 557 -10.17 -12.59 11.52
CA ASN A 557 -9.36 -13.41 10.61
C ASN A 557 -9.24 -14.86 11.04
N ASP A 558 -9.79 -15.24 12.20
CA ASP A 558 -9.82 -16.61 12.68
C ASP A 558 -11.15 -16.92 13.40
N THR A 559 -11.52 -18.20 13.45
CA THR A 559 -12.71 -18.65 14.19
C THR A 559 -12.47 -18.52 15.69
N GLY A 560 -13.55 -18.32 16.46
CA GLY A 560 -13.48 -18.18 17.92
C GLY A 560 -12.98 -16.82 18.43
N GLN A 561 -12.55 -15.90 17.56
CA GLN A 561 -12.16 -14.54 17.95
C GLN A 561 -13.32 -13.68 18.46
N ALA A 562 -14.56 -14.01 18.09
CA ALA A 562 -15.75 -13.29 18.52
C ALA A 562 -16.76 -14.25 19.15
N GLN A 563 -17.41 -13.78 20.22
CA GLN A 563 -18.41 -14.57 20.96
C GLN A 563 -19.84 -14.12 20.62
N GLN A 564 -20.01 -12.91 20.09
CA GLN A 564 -21.32 -12.34 19.81
C GLN A 564 -21.25 -11.44 18.59
N CYS A 565 -22.32 -11.37 17.81
CA CYS A 565 -22.50 -10.40 16.74
C CYS A 565 -23.73 -9.55 17.02
N ILE A 566 -23.58 -8.23 16.93
CA ILE A 566 -24.66 -7.26 17.17
C ILE A 566 -24.82 -6.42 15.91
N GLY A 567 -26.06 -6.24 15.44
CA GLY A 567 -26.32 -5.44 14.25
C GLY A 567 -27.73 -4.86 14.17
N VAL A 568 -27.89 -3.94 13.21
CA VAL A 568 -29.13 -3.30 12.78
C VAL A 568 -29.09 -3.17 11.26
N PRO A 569 -30.22 -2.86 10.58
CA PRO A 569 -30.19 -2.56 9.15
C PRO A 569 -29.13 -1.49 8.84
N GLY A 570 -28.13 -1.87 8.05
CA GLY A 570 -27.03 -1.00 7.67
C GLY A 570 -25.75 -1.13 8.52
N LEU A 571 -25.69 -1.93 9.59
CA LEU A 571 -24.46 -2.10 10.36
C LEU A 571 -24.46 -3.40 11.16
N SER A 572 -23.35 -4.12 11.15
CA SER A 572 -23.10 -5.22 12.06
C SER A 572 -21.66 -5.21 12.55
N LEU A 573 -21.48 -5.65 13.78
CA LEU A 573 -20.21 -5.70 14.49
C LEU A 573 -20.08 -7.04 15.20
N LEU A 574 -18.87 -7.56 15.24
CA LEU A 574 -18.51 -8.77 15.97
C LEU A 574 -17.84 -8.33 17.28
N ILE A 575 -18.23 -8.92 18.39
CA ILE A 575 -17.79 -8.54 19.72
C ILE A 575 -16.89 -9.62 20.30
N SER A 576 -15.72 -9.18 20.75
CA SER A 576 -14.74 -10.03 21.42
C SER A 576 -14.54 -9.57 22.86
N ARG A 577 -14.66 -10.52 23.79
CA ARG A 577 -14.33 -10.35 25.22
C ARG A 577 -13.05 -11.08 25.63
N GLU A 578 -12.50 -11.90 24.73
CA GLU A 578 -11.35 -12.75 25.01
C GLU A 578 -10.15 -12.41 24.13
N TYR A 579 -10.40 -12.06 22.87
CA TYR A 579 -9.37 -11.67 21.91
C TYR A 579 -9.19 -10.15 21.88
N THR A 580 -7.95 -9.70 22.06
CA THR A 580 -7.59 -8.28 22.01
C THR A 580 -6.82 -7.99 20.72
N VAL A 581 -7.41 -7.17 19.86
CA VAL A 581 -6.74 -6.61 18.69
C VAL A 581 -5.71 -5.59 19.15
N PRO A 582 -4.44 -5.70 18.70
CA PRO A 582 -3.44 -4.68 18.99
C PRO A 582 -3.82 -3.37 18.29
N LEU A 583 -3.66 -2.25 18.99
CA LEU A 583 -3.87 -0.93 18.41
C LEU A 583 -2.80 -0.68 17.33
N PRO A 584 -3.19 -0.48 16.05
CA PRO A 584 -2.22 -0.29 14.98
C PRO A 584 -1.49 1.06 15.11
N PHE A 585 -2.23 2.10 15.46
CA PHE A 585 -1.71 3.46 15.61
C PHE A 585 -2.23 4.06 16.91
N ASP A 586 -1.31 4.57 17.72
CA ASP A 586 -1.63 5.22 18.99
C ASP A 586 -1.49 6.74 18.87
N GLY A 587 -2.64 7.42 18.88
CA GLY A 587 -2.72 8.86 18.68
C GLY A 587 -3.95 9.48 19.33
N ASP A 588 -3.84 10.74 19.75
CA ASP A 588 -4.85 11.42 20.55
C ASP A 588 -6.18 11.57 19.83
N THR A 589 -6.16 12.02 18.57
CA THR A 589 -7.38 12.20 17.77
C THR A 589 -7.96 10.86 17.34
N CYS A 590 -7.11 9.88 17.04
CA CYS A 590 -7.56 8.50 16.80
C CYS A 590 -8.33 7.95 18.01
N ARG A 591 -7.83 8.16 19.24
CA ARG A 591 -8.52 7.79 20.49
C ARG A 591 -9.84 8.54 20.68
N GLN A 592 -9.86 9.84 20.40
CA GLN A 592 -11.10 10.63 20.48
C GLN A 592 -12.16 10.12 19.48
N LEU A 593 -11.77 9.82 18.24
CA LEU A 593 -12.67 9.22 17.26
C LEU A 593 -13.18 7.88 17.76
N ASN A 594 -12.30 7.02 18.28
CA ASN A 594 -12.65 5.72 18.84
C ASN A 594 -13.72 5.83 19.94
N GLN A 595 -13.47 6.63 20.97
CA GLN A 595 -14.40 6.85 22.09
C GLN A 595 -15.74 7.41 21.64
N TRP A 596 -15.71 8.34 20.69
CA TRP A 596 -16.93 8.96 20.18
C TRP A 596 -17.75 7.97 19.33
N VAL A 597 -17.08 7.16 18.48
CA VAL A 597 -17.72 6.10 17.71
C VAL A 597 -18.34 5.05 18.63
N LEU A 598 -17.63 4.62 19.69
CA LEU A 598 -18.19 3.70 20.69
C LEU A 598 -19.45 4.26 21.36
N GLY A 599 -19.43 5.54 21.73
CA GLY A 599 -20.60 6.23 22.27
C GLY A 599 -21.79 6.26 21.31
N LEU A 600 -21.53 6.56 20.03
CA LEU A 600 -22.57 6.51 18.99
C LEU A 600 -23.09 5.07 18.79
N LEU A 601 -22.22 4.07 18.85
CA LEU A 601 -22.61 2.67 18.74
C LEU A 601 -23.51 2.23 19.89
N GLN A 602 -23.23 2.63 21.14
CA GLN A 602 -24.11 2.35 22.28
C GLN A 602 -25.50 2.97 22.10
N LEU A 603 -25.56 4.19 21.53
CA LEU A 603 -26.83 4.86 21.23
C LEU A 603 -27.64 4.12 20.16
N LEU A 604 -26.97 3.66 19.09
CA LEU A 604 -27.62 2.97 17.96
C LEU A 604 -27.89 1.48 18.22
N LEU A 605 -27.12 0.85 19.10
CA LEU A 605 -27.18 -0.56 19.46
C LEU A 605 -27.33 -0.67 20.99
N PRO A 606 -28.55 -0.54 21.55
CA PRO A 606 -28.75 -0.58 23.00
C PRO A 606 -28.30 -1.87 23.68
N GLN A 607 -28.12 -2.95 22.91
CA GLN A 607 -27.60 -4.24 23.40
C GLN A 607 -26.07 -4.27 23.50
N LEU A 608 -25.37 -3.23 23.04
CA LEU A 608 -23.92 -3.13 23.12
C LEU A 608 -23.49 -2.63 24.51
N GLU A 609 -23.16 -3.57 25.38
CA GLU A 609 -22.54 -3.30 26.68
C GLU A 609 -21.01 -3.27 26.53
N LEU A 610 -20.38 -2.11 26.75
CA LEU A 610 -18.92 -1.96 26.59
C LEU A 610 -18.10 -2.63 27.70
N ASP A 611 -18.72 -2.96 28.83
CA ASP A 611 -18.07 -3.62 29.94
C ASP A 611 -17.61 -5.03 29.54
N GLY A 612 -16.34 -5.35 29.84
CA GLY A 612 -15.73 -6.61 29.48
C GLY A 612 -15.40 -6.80 27.99
N ILE A 613 -15.75 -5.87 27.09
CA ILE A 613 -15.32 -5.94 25.68
C ILE A 613 -13.83 -5.62 25.57
N CYS A 614 -13.09 -6.49 24.89
CA CYS A 614 -11.69 -6.31 24.56
C CYS A 614 -11.49 -5.75 23.15
N SER A 615 -12.35 -6.14 22.20
CA SER A 615 -12.26 -5.67 20.82
C SER A 615 -13.59 -5.67 20.08
N VAL A 616 -13.70 -4.75 19.13
CA VAL A 616 -14.78 -4.71 18.14
C VAL A 616 -14.19 -5.18 16.81
N LEU A 617 -14.73 -6.27 16.29
CA LEU A 617 -14.28 -6.90 15.06
C LEU A 617 -15.28 -6.67 13.93
N THR A 618 -14.77 -6.74 12.71
CA THR A 618 -15.55 -6.60 11.49
C THR A 618 -15.15 -7.65 10.47
N ASP A 619 -16.12 -8.22 9.77
CA ASP A 619 -15.84 -9.08 8.61
C ASP A 619 -15.61 -8.17 7.39
N GLN A 620 -14.48 -8.35 6.72
CA GLN A 620 -14.20 -7.64 5.46
C GLN A 620 -15.14 -8.08 4.32
N GLN A 621 -15.90 -9.18 4.50
CA GLN A 621 -16.77 -9.81 3.52
C GLN A 621 -16.10 -9.90 2.14
N TYR A 622 -14.78 -10.10 2.14
CA TYR A 622 -14.01 -10.26 0.93
C TYR A 622 -14.09 -9.06 -0.03
N GLY A 623 -14.28 -7.84 0.47
CA GLY A 623 -14.32 -6.60 -0.32
C GLY A 623 -15.71 -6.23 -0.82
N VAL A 624 -16.78 -6.70 -0.15
CA VAL A 624 -18.15 -6.22 -0.36
C VAL A 624 -18.39 -4.97 0.49
N GLU A 625 -18.84 -5.11 1.71
CA GLU A 625 -19.10 -4.04 2.68
C GLU A 625 -19.32 -4.70 4.05
N LEU A 626 -19.48 -3.95 5.13
CA LEU A 626 -19.99 -4.53 6.37
C LEU A 626 -21.39 -5.13 6.16
N PRO A 627 -21.68 -6.30 6.77
CA PRO A 627 -23.00 -6.92 6.66
C PRO A 627 -24.09 -5.95 7.12
N ALA A 628 -25.08 -5.73 6.27
CA ALA A 628 -26.12 -4.71 6.44
C ALA A 628 -27.49 -5.32 6.76
N THR A 629 -27.69 -6.60 6.50
CA THR A 629 -28.95 -7.30 6.76
C THR A 629 -28.77 -8.45 7.76
N ALA A 630 -29.87 -8.91 8.37
CA ALA A 630 -29.85 -10.06 9.27
C ALA A 630 -29.24 -11.30 8.60
N ARG A 631 -29.52 -11.49 7.31
CA ARG A 631 -29.03 -12.62 6.53
C ARG A 631 -27.52 -12.52 6.27
N GLU A 632 -27.03 -11.38 5.80
CA GLU A 632 -25.59 -11.16 5.60
C GLU A 632 -24.81 -11.27 6.92
N THR A 633 -25.42 -10.82 8.02
CA THR A 633 -24.83 -10.91 9.36
C THR A 633 -24.77 -12.36 9.84
N LEU A 634 -25.85 -13.14 9.63
CA LEU A 634 -25.88 -14.57 9.91
C LEU A 634 -24.81 -15.33 9.12
N TRP A 635 -24.61 -14.98 7.85
CA TRP A 635 -23.53 -15.57 7.04
C TRP A 635 -22.15 -15.35 7.68
N SER A 636 -21.91 -14.15 8.18
CA SER A 636 -20.65 -13.81 8.85
C SER A 636 -20.51 -14.59 10.17
N CYS A 637 -21.59 -14.78 10.93
CA CYS A 637 -21.56 -15.59 12.15
C CYS A 637 -21.25 -17.06 11.86
N LEU A 638 -21.88 -17.65 10.84
CA LEU A 638 -21.60 -19.02 10.40
C LEU A 638 -20.15 -19.18 9.93
N LYS A 639 -19.65 -18.20 9.17
CA LYS A 639 -18.28 -18.17 8.66
C LYS A 639 -17.24 -18.21 9.77
N TRP A 640 -17.44 -17.39 10.80
CA TRP A 640 -16.48 -17.21 11.88
C TRP A 640 -16.83 -17.99 13.15
N GLN A 641 -17.84 -18.86 13.08
CA GLN A 641 -18.29 -19.69 14.20
C GLN A 641 -18.69 -18.86 15.44
N VAL A 642 -19.37 -17.75 15.22
CA VAL A 642 -19.85 -16.86 16.29
C VAL A 642 -21.19 -17.38 16.80
N PRO A 643 -21.30 -17.77 18.09
CA PRO A 643 -22.45 -18.53 18.60
C PRO A 643 -23.72 -17.71 18.78
N GLU A 644 -23.62 -16.38 18.88
CA GLU A 644 -24.75 -15.52 19.21
C GLU A 644 -24.88 -14.38 18.20
N LEU A 645 -26.09 -14.20 17.66
CA LEU A 645 -26.44 -13.05 16.82
C LEU A 645 -27.62 -12.29 17.43
N ILE A 646 -27.43 -11.00 17.65
CA ILE A 646 -28.49 -10.05 17.99
C ILE A 646 -28.65 -9.06 16.83
N PHE A 647 -29.77 -9.13 16.12
CA PHE A 647 -30.04 -8.23 15.00
C PHE A 647 -31.35 -7.48 15.19
N ALA A 648 -31.29 -6.15 15.20
CA ALA A 648 -32.45 -5.27 15.44
C ALA A 648 -33.24 -5.67 16.71
N GLY A 649 -32.53 -6.08 17.76
CA GLY A 649 -33.11 -6.53 19.04
C GLY A 649 -33.67 -7.95 19.04
N GLN A 650 -33.65 -8.66 17.92
CA GLN A 650 -34.00 -10.08 17.85
C GLN A 650 -32.78 -10.95 18.09
N HIS A 651 -32.96 -11.99 18.90
CA HIS A 651 -31.91 -12.94 19.26
C HIS A 651 -31.97 -14.19 18.39
N TYR A 652 -30.81 -14.64 17.94
CA TYR A 652 -30.62 -15.82 17.11
C TYR A 652 -29.48 -16.65 17.68
N ASP A 653 -29.78 -17.87 18.08
CA ASP A 653 -28.76 -18.87 18.38
C ASP A 653 -28.13 -19.34 17.06
N VAL A 654 -26.83 -19.14 16.93
CA VAL A 654 -26.05 -19.57 15.78
C VAL A 654 -25.32 -20.86 16.18
N PRO A 655 -25.74 -22.02 15.67
CA PRO A 655 -25.06 -23.27 15.98
C PRO A 655 -23.64 -23.26 15.44
N VAL A 656 -22.73 -23.56 16.35
CA VAL A 656 -21.29 -23.67 16.13
C VAL A 656 -20.93 -25.15 16.02
N GLU A 657 -19.90 -25.48 15.23
CA GLU A 657 -19.35 -26.83 15.18
C GLU A 657 -18.85 -27.25 16.57
N ASP A 658 -19.56 -28.17 17.20
CA ASP A 658 -19.13 -28.82 18.45
C ASP A 658 -18.43 -30.12 18.08
N ASN A 659 -17.12 -30.22 18.37
CA ASN A 659 -16.31 -31.43 18.10
C ASN A 659 -16.67 -32.62 19.00
N SER A 660 -17.70 -32.51 19.85
CA SER A 660 -18.18 -33.60 20.71
C SER A 660 -19.23 -34.50 20.01
N ALA A 661 -19.03 -35.82 20.06
CA ALA A 661 -19.86 -36.81 19.36
C ALA A 661 -21.36 -36.81 19.74
N THR A 662 -21.74 -36.16 20.84
CA THR A 662 -23.09 -36.18 21.43
C THR A 662 -23.93 -34.92 21.16
N ALA A 663 -23.32 -33.78 20.80
CA ALA A 663 -24.03 -32.53 20.49
C ALA A 663 -24.45 -32.42 19.01
N ILE A 664 -23.74 -33.14 18.14
CA ILE A 664 -23.92 -33.26 16.69
C ILE A 664 -25.41 -33.44 16.34
N THR A 665 -26.12 -34.43 16.91
CA THR A 665 -27.48 -34.76 16.41
C THR A 665 -28.62 -33.78 16.74
N SER A 666 -28.49 -32.88 17.73
CA SER A 666 -29.58 -31.99 18.16
C SER A 666 -29.49 -30.56 17.61
N SER A 667 -28.30 -29.97 17.52
CA SER A 667 -28.07 -28.64 16.93
C SER A 667 -28.19 -28.67 15.39
N GLN A 668 -27.81 -29.79 14.77
CA GLN A 668 -27.88 -30.01 13.30
C GLN A 668 -29.30 -30.03 12.74
N ARG A 669 -30.29 -30.50 13.52
CA ARG A 669 -31.69 -30.45 13.12
C ARG A 669 -32.29 -29.04 13.23
N GLN A 670 -31.75 -28.15 14.06
CA GLN A 670 -32.27 -26.79 14.21
C GLN A 670 -31.84 -25.84 13.07
N LEU A 671 -30.63 -25.97 12.51
CA LEU A 671 -30.14 -25.17 11.36
C LEU A 671 -30.94 -25.36 10.09
N SER A 672 -31.13 -26.62 9.70
CA SER A 672 -31.82 -27.00 8.45
C SER A 672 -33.31 -26.64 8.46
N HIS A 673 -33.88 -26.38 9.65
CA HIS A 673 -35.25 -25.88 9.81
C HIS A 673 -35.31 -24.35 10.01
N ASN A 674 -34.17 -23.64 10.06
CA ASN A 674 -34.13 -22.19 10.17
C ASN A 674 -34.40 -21.56 8.78
N ALA A 675 -35.52 -20.86 8.66
CA ALA A 675 -35.93 -20.22 7.41
C ALA A 675 -34.88 -19.24 6.85
N LEU A 676 -34.05 -18.62 7.71
CA LEU A 676 -32.95 -17.74 7.28
C LEU A 676 -31.82 -18.53 6.62
N PHE A 677 -31.47 -19.72 7.12
CA PHE A 677 -30.45 -20.57 6.52
C PHE A 677 -30.86 -21.03 5.12
N ASN A 678 -32.10 -21.49 4.98
CA ASN A 678 -32.65 -21.93 3.69
C ASN A 678 -32.89 -20.75 2.71
N SER A 679 -32.75 -19.51 3.18
CA SER A 679 -32.86 -18.30 2.36
C SER A 679 -31.54 -17.90 1.67
N PHE A 680 -30.41 -18.48 2.06
CA PHE A 680 -29.13 -18.18 1.41
C PHE A 680 -29.14 -18.58 -0.05
N ARG A 681 -28.53 -17.73 -0.86
CA ARG A 681 -28.36 -17.93 -2.29
C ARG A 681 -26.91 -17.81 -2.67
N VAL A 682 -26.53 -18.66 -3.62
CA VAL A 682 -25.18 -18.71 -4.15
C VAL A 682 -25.23 -18.41 -5.64
N VAL A 683 -24.40 -17.47 -6.03
CA VAL A 683 -24.23 -17.04 -7.42
C VAL A 683 -22.75 -17.00 -7.76
N HIS A 684 -22.48 -16.92 -9.06
CA HIS A 684 -21.17 -16.56 -9.55
C HIS A 684 -20.69 -15.20 -9.00
N SER A 685 -19.42 -15.14 -8.59
CA SER A 685 -18.82 -13.93 -8.03
C SER A 685 -18.87 -12.74 -8.99
N LYS A 686 -19.17 -11.56 -8.45
CA LYS A 686 -19.16 -10.29 -9.19
C LYS A 686 -17.75 -9.75 -9.42
N ALA A 687 -16.74 -10.29 -8.72
CA ALA A 687 -15.34 -9.96 -8.97
C ALA A 687 -14.85 -10.47 -10.33
N ILE A 688 -15.52 -11.48 -10.88
CA ILE A 688 -15.09 -12.14 -12.12
C ILE A 688 -15.44 -11.25 -13.32
N SER A 689 -14.46 -11.06 -14.20
CA SER A 689 -14.63 -10.43 -15.50
C SER A 689 -15.14 -11.47 -16.50
N TYR A 690 -14.36 -12.53 -16.72
CA TYR A 690 -14.71 -13.64 -17.59
C TYR A 690 -13.89 -14.89 -17.24
N VAL A 691 -14.29 -16.03 -17.82
CA VAL A 691 -13.59 -17.31 -17.73
C VAL A 691 -13.07 -17.66 -19.12
N GLN A 692 -11.80 -18.06 -19.24
CA GLN A 692 -11.19 -18.40 -20.52
C GLN A 692 -10.37 -19.69 -20.43
N ASN A 693 -10.20 -20.38 -21.57
CA ASN A 693 -9.32 -21.53 -21.69
C ASN A 693 -7.99 -21.09 -22.32
N GLY A 694 -6.93 -21.09 -21.52
CA GLY A 694 -5.58 -20.71 -21.95
C GLY A 694 -4.65 -21.91 -22.14
N PRO A 695 -3.38 -21.67 -22.52
CA PRO A 695 -2.37 -22.73 -22.68
C PRO A 695 -2.15 -23.57 -21.41
N GLN A 696 -2.41 -22.98 -20.25
CA GLN A 696 -2.26 -23.63 -18.94
C GLN A 696 -3.57 -24.22 -18.40
N GLY A 697 -4.64 -24.23 -19.21
CA GLY A 697 -5.99 -24.69 -18.86
C GLY A 697 -6.97 -23.56 -18.60
N TRP A 698 -8.13 -23.91 -18.04
CA TRP A 698 -9.18 -22.96 -17.69
C TRP A 698 -8.74 -22.02 -16.57
N GLN A 699 -8.99 -20.73 -16.74
CA GLN A 699 -8.68 -19.69 -15.77
C GLN A 699 -9.79 -18.65 -15.67
N VAL A 700 -9.95 -18.11 -14.47
CA VAL A 700 -10.80 -16.95 -14.16
C VAL A 700 -9.95 -15.70 -14.25
N VAL A 701 -10.45 -14.70 -14.97
CA VAL A 701 -9.89 -13.35 -14.99
C VAL A 701 -10.78 -12.45 -14.14
N PHE A 702 -10.19 -11.73 -13.18
CA PHE A 702 -10.92 -10.80 -12.32
C PHE A 702 -10.98 -9.41 -12.93
N LYS A 703 -11.93 -8.58 -12.49
CA LYS A 703 -12.13 -7.21 -12.99
C LYS A 703 -10.94 -6.29 -12.65
N ARG A 704 -10.41 -6.37 -11.41
CA ARG A 704 -9.31 -5.53 -10.89
C ARG A 704 -8.51 -6.25 -9.79
N TYR A 705 -7.32 -5.73 -9.47
CA TYR A 705 -6.41 -6.08 -8.34
C TYR A 705 -5.90 -7.52 -8.23
N ARG A 706 -6.62 -8.52 -8.73
CA ARG A 706 -6.25 -9.92 -8.62
C ARG A 706 -5.69 -10.49 -9.92
N PRO A 707 -4.60 -11.28 -9.85
CA PRO A 707 -4.12 -12.04 -11.00
C PRO A 707 -5.13 -13.13 -11.37
N ALA A 708 -5.04 -13.63 -12.61
CA ALA A 708 -5.88 -14.73 -13.06
C ALA A 708 -5.69 -15.98 -12.19
N LEU A 709 -6.79 -16.68 -11.90
CA LEU A 709 -6.80 -17.90 -11.09
C LEU A 709 -7.06 -19.12 -11.97
N LYS A 710 -6.12 -20.07 -11.97
CA LYS A 710 -6.30 -21.36 -12.64
C LYS A 710 -7.38 -22.19 -11.95
N LEU A 711 -8.27 -22.78 -12.73
CA LEU A 711 -9.38 -23.59 -12.26
C LEU A 711 -9.06 -25.09 -12.30
N SER A 712 -9.48 -25.80 -11.27
CA SER A 712 -9.69 -27.25 -11.31
C SER A 712 -10.97 -27.60 -12.08
N SER A 713 -11.06 -28.84 -12.57
CA SER A 713 -12.28 -29.33 -13.25
C SER A 713 -13.53 -29.23 -12.37
N ARG A 714 -13.38 -29.41 -11.05
CA ARG A 714 -14.50 -29.27 -10.10
C ARG A 714 -14.96 -27.82 -9.96
N GLN A 715 -14.02 -26.87 -9.85
CA GLN A 715 -14.37 -25.45 -9.82
C GLN A 715 -15.00 -24.99 -11.13
N GLN A 716 -14.53 -25.50 -12.28
CA GLN A 716 -15.14 -25.19 -13.59
C GLN A 716 -16.60 -25.66 -13.65
N ALA A 717 -16.87 -26.92 -13.28
CA ALA A 717 -18.22 -27.46 -13.25
C ALA A 717 -19.13 -26.67 -12.29
N LEU A 718 -18.59 -26.28 -11.13
CA LEU A 718 -19.30 -25.44 -10.17
C LEU A 718 -19.65 -24.06 -10.75
N LEU A 719 -18.67 -23.35 -11.33
CA LEU A 719 -18.90 -22.01 -11.90
C LEU A 719 -19.98 -22.04 -12.99
N HIS A 720 -20.02 -23.10 -13.80
CA HIS A 720 -21.10 -23.32 -14.76
C HIS A 720 -22.44 -23.56 -14.05
N TYR A 721 -22.46 -24.34 -12.97
CA TYR A 721 -23.68 -24.66 -12.22
C TYR A 721 -24.31 -23.42 -11.54
N VAL A 722 -23.49 -22.51 -11.03
CA VAL A 722 -23.91 -21.27 -10.32
C VAL A 722 -24.02 -20.04 -11.23
N GLN A 723 -24.04 -20.22 -12.55
CA GLN A 723 -24.43 -19.15 -13.48
C GLN A 723 -25.86 -18.67 -13.21
N GLU A 724 -26.71 -19.57 -12.73
CA GLU A 724 -28.01 -19.26 -12.16
C GLU A 724 -27.93 -19.28 -10.64
N GLU A 725 -28.81 -18.53 -9.98
CA GLU A 725 -28.96 -18.54 -8.53
C GLU A 725 -29.29 -19.96 -8.03
N ARG A 726 -28.53 -20.44 -7.03
CA ARG A 726 -28.74 -21.75 -6.39
C ARG A 726 -28.97 -21.60 -4.89
N SER A 727 -29.83 -22.45 -4.33
CA SER A 727 -29.93 -22.62 -2.88
C SER A 727 -28.77 -23.48 -2.35
N LEU A 728 -28.53 -23.40 -1.04
CA LEU A 728 -27.56 -24.27 -0.37
C LEU A 728 -27.89 -25.76 -0.55
N ASP A 729 -29.16 -26.14 -0.48
CA ASP A 729 -29.60 -27.53 -0.69
C ASP A 729 -29.27 -28.04 -2.09
N GLN A 730 -29.53 -27.23 -3.11
CA GLN A 730 -29.20 -27.57 -4.50
C GLN A 730 -27.69 -27.76 -4.68
N LEU A 731 -26.89 -26.92 -4.02
CA LEU A 731 -25.44 -27.04 -4.04
C LEU A 731 -24.92 -28.27 -3.31
N CYS A 732 -25.49 -28.62 -2.15
CA CYS A 732 -25.16 -29.84 -1.43
C CYS A 732 -25.42 -31.07 -2.29
N GLN A 733 -26.58 -31.11 -2.96
CA GLN A 733 -26.95 -32.19 -3.89
C GLN A 733 -25.99 -32.26 -5.08
N PHE A 734 -25.66 -31.12 -5.70
CA PHE A 734 -24.73 -31.06 -6.82
C PHE A 734 -23.32 -31.52 -6.43
N LEU A 735 -22.82 -31.07 -5.28
CA LEU A 735 -21.49 -31.39 -4.79
C LEU A 735 -21.41 -32.79 -4.15
N GLN A 736 -22.57 -33.41 -3.87
CA GLN A 736 -22.71 -34.68 -3.16
C GLN A 736 -22.05 -34.67 -1.78
N ILE A 737 -22.25 -33.58 -1.04
CA ILE A 737 -21.69 -33.36 0.31
C ILE A 737 -22.79 -33.01 1.30
N ALA A 738 -22.51 -33.21 2.59
CA ALA A 738 -23.38 -32.77 3.66
C ALA A 738 -23.42 -31.23 3.77
N PRO A 739 -24.49 -30.63 4.32
CA PRO A 739 -24.60 -29.18 4.51
C PRO A 739 -23.42 -28.53 5.24
N GLU A 740 -22.84 -29.21 6.23
CA GLU A 740 -21.69 -28.74 7.02
C GLU A 740 -20.42 -28.64 6.16
N GLU A 741 -20.09 -29.72 5.44
CA GLU A 741 -18.98 -29.72 4.49
C GLU A 741 -19.23 -28.68 3.38
N CYS A 742 -20.49 -28.43 3.02
CA CYS A 742 -20.85 -27.40 2.07
C CYS A 742 -20.46 -26.00 2.57
N LEU A 743 -20.73 -25.65 3.83
CA LEU A 743 -20.35 -24.35 4.40
C LEU A 743 -18.83 -24.13 4.32
N HIS A 744 -18.04 -25.10 4.75
CA HIS A 744 -16.58 -25.02 4.67
C HIS A 744 -16.09 -24.82 3.22
N ARG A 745 -16.67 -25.57 2.27
CA ARG A 745 -16.37 -25.41 0.84
C ARG A 745 -16.76 -24.03 0.31
N LEU A 746 -17.92 -23.51 0.70
CA LEU A 746 -18.40 -22.20 0.28
C LEU A 746 -17.49 -21.08 0.80
N HIS A 747 -16.97 -21.21 2.03
CA HIS A 747 -16.00 -20.24 2.55
C HIS A 747 -14.74 -20.18 1.68
N GLN A 748 -14.14 -21.33 1.36
CA GLN A 748 -12.97 -21.41 0.48
C GLN A 748 -13.23 -20.80 -0.90
N LEU A 749 -14.39 -21.08 -1.48
CA LEU A 749 -14.77 -20.57 -2.81
C LEU A 749 -15.04 -19.06 -2.80
N THR A 750 -15.61 -18.53 -1.71
CA THR A 750 -15.83 -17.09 -1.54
C THR A 750 -14.48 -16.37 -1.32
N GLU A 751 -13.55 -16.97 -0.57
CA GLU A 751 -12.19 -16.47 -0.40
C GLU A 751 -11.42 -16.42 -1.74
N GLN A 752 -11.62 -17.42 -2.60
CA GLN A 752 -11.08 -17.45 -3.95
C GLN A 752 -11.80 -16.49 -4.92
N ARG A 753 -12.87 -15.82 -4.47
CA ARG A 753 -13.72 -14.93 -5.28
C ARG A 753 -14.37 -15.63 -6.47
N LEU A 754 -14.69 -16.91 -6.31
CA LEU A 754 -15.36 -17.72 -7.33
C LEU A 754 -16.88 -17.61 -7.24
N ILE A 755 -17.41 -17.44 -6.03
CA ILE A 755 -18.83 -17.33 -5.76
C ILE A 755 -19.13 -16.15 -4.83
N GLN A 756 -20.40 -15.79 -4.74
CA GLN A 756 -20.95 -14.91 -3.72
C GLN A 756 -22.10 -15.62 -3.01
N VAL A 757 -22.18 -15.46 -1.69
CA VAL A 757 -23.31 -15.91 -0.87
C VAL A 757 -24.05 -14.68 -0.33
N TYR A 758 -25.38 -14.64 -0.46
CA TYR A 758 -26.23 -13.52 0.02
C TYR A 758 -27.64 -13.98 0.41
#